data_AF-A0A6N8QZU0-F1
#
_entry.id   AF-A0A6N8QZU0-F1
#
_cell.length_a   1.000
_cell.length_b   1.000
_cell.length_c   1.000
_cell.angle_alpha   90.00
_cell.angle_beta   90.00
_cell.angle_gamma   90.00
#
_symmetry.space_group_name_H-M   'P 1'
#
loop_
_entity.id
_entity.type
_entity.pdbx_description
1 polymer ?
#
loop_
_entity_poly.entity_id
_entity_poly.type
_entity_poly.pdbx_seq_one_letter_code
_entity_poly.pdbx_strand_id
1 'polypeptide(L)'
;MELRLKNVTSYKKDAFTILNLEKRVNILYGQNGCGKSTISNYFYDSTHTDYNECECTLLDNYKPLVYNTKFIEDNFYNAQEQKGVFTLSKENADIEKQLIEKEAIKQQLTEQYRQKKGVLLKLEAEMEKKENEYIESIWKKTEPIRNSVLKTLMKGKVGYKRPFFEMIKSSSPITFINLNDIAKEYSILLENRNNETALITPLHPYTPSIDDVNTLATPIIDTSNSYLSETINKLHNLDWVKKGKEHYLDGSTCPFCQEKTISHEFLNALKSIFDESYSKKVKQLSDIKSVYEKNTIYHFNEIQNNISSCALINEKDKEIIISNIKILQNIAEKNLINIIDKINNPSTCVTLEIDKELENHVQESIDAVNKKIRDINDKVKKLKEYENKIGKQVWGALHAFCSDDLENLSKHKEKFFDIKKKVHDELNNIEQQGKENNLTIKALRDKISNIDSTIDSINTHLKNLGISGFCIEKHAERKDMYIISRPGHTKNQNVYRSLSEGEKTLITFLYFLECCKGKTDKNDTDSRDIFIVIDDPISSLSQNYVYDIASIIHHHIIKNESTKKVLILTHNLYFFHELIKLSPKSREDKLFKKNYYLGRVTKNDFSIITEIQKNSIQNEYQSLWQILKDAKDGKANKIIIPNIMRNILEYYFAFVHRTDALQDELTKLARDDSNSDFKAFYRYINRGSHSDAVNITDMGDIDPDKYLKQLRTIFSATGDEMHYLKMMDELEEENVTA
;
A
#
# COMPACT_ATOMS: atom_id res chain seq x y z
N MET A 1 6.53 -19.95 -12.06
CA MET A 1 5.76 -19.63 -13.27
C MET A 1 4.42 -20.29 -13.08
N GLU A 2 3.36 -19.52 -13.20
CA GLU A 2 1.99 -19.92 -12.91
C GLU A 2 1.12 -19.37 -14.02
N LEU A 3 0.29 -20.22 -14.64
CA LEU A 3 -0.70 -19.81 -15.64
C LEU A 3 -2.07 -19.71 -14.98
N ARG A 4 -2.75 -18.58 -15.19
CA ARG A 4 -4.09 -18.29 -14.70
C ARG A 4 -5.03 -18.10 -15.89
N LEU A 5 -6.00 -18.99 -16.01
CA LEU A 5 -6.99 -19.00 -17.10
C LEU A 5 -8.35 -18.55 -16.57
N LYS A 6 -8.98 -17.59 -17.24
CA LYS A 6 -10.30 -17.06 -16.89
C LYS A 6 -11.03 -16.60 -18.15
N ASN A 7 -12.35 -16.82 -18.18
CA ASN A 7 -13.25 -16.41 -19.25
C ASN A 7 -12.79 -16.79 -20.66
N VAL A 8 -12.20 -17.98 -20.82
CA VAL A 8 -11.73 -18.48 -22.12
C VAL A 8 -12.21 -19.91 -22.34
N THR A 9 -12.83 -20.15 -23.50
CA THR A 9 -13.37 -21.45 -23.95
C THR A 9 -14.11 -22.25 -22.86
N SER A 10 -13.47 -23.26 -22.26
CA SER A 10 -14.05 -24.16 -21.25
C SER A 10 -13.71 -23.80 -19.81
N TYR A 11 -12.97 -22.70 -19.57
CA TYR A 11 -12.60 -22.22 -18.25
C TYR A 11 -13.62 -21.21 -17.70
N LYS A 12 -13.78 -21.18 -16.37
CA LYS A 12 -14.80 -20.38 -15.67
C LYS A 12 -14.68 -18.88 -15.98
N LYS A 13 -15.83 -18.20 -16.07
CA LYS A 13 -15.90 -16.75 -16.24
C LYS A 13 -15.53 -15.99 -14.98
N ASP A 14 -16.04 -16.42 -13.83
CA ASP A 14 -15.95 -15.65 -12.58
C ASP A 14 -14.77 -16.05 -11.67
N ALA A 15 -13.99 -17.06 -12.06
CA ALA A 15 -12.90 -17.58 -11.24
C ALA A 15 -11.71 -18.04 -12.09
N PHE A 16 -10.49 -17.80 -11.59
CA PHE A 16 -9.28 -18.29 -12.22
C PHE A 16 -9.12 -19.80 -12.01
N THR A 17 -8.77 -20.50 -13.09
CA THR A 17 -8.20 -21.84 -13.02
C THR A 17 -6.68 -21.72 -13.07
N ILE A 18 -6.00 -22.27 -12.07
CA ILE A 18 -4.56 -22.09 -11.87
C ILE A 18 -3.82 -23.36 -12.29
N LEU A 19 -2.80 -23.20 -13.13
CA LEU A 19 -1.84 -24.25 -13.48
C LEU A 19 -0.46 -23.85 -12.98
N ASN A 20 0.06 -24.60 -12.00
CA ASN A 20 1.41 -24.42 -11.52
C ASN A 20 2.42 -25.04 -12.52
N LEU A 21 3.31 -24.21 -13.06
CA LEU A 21 4.39 -24.59 -13.96
C LEU A 21 5.76 -24.33 -13.32
N GLU A 22 5.93 -24.52 -12.01
CA GLU A 22 7.22 -24.32 -11.34
C GLU A 22 8.24 -25.40 -11.70
N LYS A 23 7.78 -26.63 -11.97
CA LYS A 23 8.65 -27.75 -12.30
C LYS A 23 9.22 -27.60 -13.71
N ARG A 24 10.38 -28.24 -13.93
CA ARG A 24 11.05 -28.25 -15.24
C ARG A 24 10.20 -28.97 -16.29
N VAL A 25 9.62 -30.11 -15.94
CA VAL A 25 8.78 -30.92 -16.83
C VAL A 25 7.38 -30.99 -16.26
N ASN A 26 6.38 -30.58 -17.03
CA ASN A 26 4.98 -30.57 -16.64
C ASN A 26 4.22 -31.43 -17.63
N ILE A 27 3.55 -32.49 -17.18
CA ILE A 27 2.81 -33.40 -18.05
C ILE A 27 1.35 -33.39 -17.61
N LEU A 28 0.45 -32.95 -18.49
CA LEU A 28 -0.98 -32.93 -18.24
C LEU A 28 -1.71 -33.96 -19.10
N TYR A 29 -2.48 -34.81 -18.43
CA TYR A 29 -3.38 -35.77 -19.07
C TYR A 29 -4.83 -35.29 -18.98
N GLY A 30 -5.62 -35.48 -20.04
CA GLY A 30 -7.06 -35.23 -19.95
C GLY A 30 -7.81 -35.69 -21.20
N GLN A 31 -9.09 -36.02 -21.06
CA GLN A 31 -9.92 -36.48 -22.19
C GLN A 31 -10.08 -35.39 -23.26
N ASN A 32 -10.52 -35.78 -24.45
CA ASN A 32 -10.81 -34.83 -25.53
C ASN A 32 -11.90 -33.83 -25.10
N GLY A 33 -11.73 -32.56 -25.49
CA GLY A 33 -12.68 -31.49 -25.14
C GLY A 33 -12.54 -30.89 -23.74
N CYS A 34 -11.57 -31.31 -22.92
CA CYS A 34 -11.39 -30.78 -21.56
C CYS A 34 -10.60 -29.46 -21.46
N GLY A 35 -10.22 -28.83 -22.57
CA GLY A 35 -9.57 -27.50 -22.57
C GLY A 35 -8.04 -27.49 -22.68
N LYS A 36 -7.37 -28.65 -22.87
CA LYS A 36 -5.90 -28.74 -23.06
C LYS A 36 -5.39 -27.82 -24.17
N SER A 37 -6.01 -27.86 -25.36
CA SER A 37 -5.57 -27.05 -26.49
C SER A 37 -5.74 -25.55 -26.27
N THR A 38 -6.59 -25.12 -25.35
CA THR A 38 -6.67 -23.72 -24.91
C THR A 38 -5.38 -23.30 -24.22
N ILE A 39 -4.77 -24.19 -23.43
CA ILE A 39 -3.49 -23.95 -22.74
C ILE A 39 -2.36 -23.81 -23.76
N SER A 40 -2.26 -24.72 -24.73
CA SER A 40 -1.23 -24.64 -25.77
C SER A 40 -1.39 -23.39 -26.64
N ASN A 41 -2.62 -23.07 -27.05
CA ASN A 41 -2.93 -21.88 -27.84
C ASN A 41 -2.58 -20.57 -27.13
N TYR A 42 -2.73 -20.48 -25.80
CA TYR A 42 -2.29 -19.32 -25.03
C TYR A 42 -0.78 -19.07 -25.17
N PHE A 43 0.03 -20.13 -25.14
CA PHE A 43 1.48 -19.99 -25.30
C PHE A 43 1.91 -19.77 -26.76
N TYR A 44 1.09 -20.15 -27.73
CA TYR A 44 1.34 -19.89 -29.15
C TYR A 44 1.12 -18.41 -29.49
N ASP A 45 0.00 -17.84 -29.03
CA ASP A 45 -0.33 -16.43 -29.20
C ASP A 45 -1.05 -15.91 -27.95
N SER A 46 -0.27 -15.41 -26.99
CA SER A 46 -0.78 -14.85 -25.74
C SER A 46 -1.45 -13.49 -25.92
N THR A 47 -1.34 -12.88 -27.11
CA THR A 47 -1.89 -11.53 -27.39
C THR A 47 -3.27 -11.58 -28.04
N HIS A 48 -3.76 -12.77 -28.37
CA HIS A 48 -5.08 -12.96 -28.94
C HIS A 48 -6.19 -12.48 -27.99
N THR A 49 -7.24 -11.87 -28.53
CA THR A 49 -8.32 -11.22 -27.76
C THR A 49 -9.04 -12.14 -26.77
N ASP A 50 -9.09 -13.43 -27.10
CA ASP A 50 -9.72 -14.47 -26.26
C ASP A 50 -8.99 -14.69 -24.92
N TYR A 51 -7.74 -14.21 -24.80
CA TYR A 51 -6.89 -14.38 -23.62
C TYR A 51 -6.71 -13.10 -22.80
N ASN A 52 -7.49 -12.05 -23.04
CA ASN A 52 -7.35 -10.76 -22.34
C ASN A 52 -7.48 -10.85 -20.80
N GLU A 53 -8.19 -11.85 -20.29
CA GLU A 53 -8.35 -12.10 -18.85
C GLU A 53 -7.44 -13.23 -18.33
N CYS A 54 -6.51 -13.71 -19.15
CA CYS A 54 -5.55 -14.74 -18.77
C CYS A 54 -4.17 -14.13 -18.49
N GLU A 55 -3.45 -14.71 -17.53
CA GLU A 55 -2.15 -14.19 -17.11
C GLU A 55 -1.16 -15.33 -16.88
N CYS A 56 0.13 -15.10 -17.17
CA CYS A 56 1.18 -16.05 -16.83
C CYS A 56 2.41 -15.37 -16.22
N THR A 57 2.74 -15.75 -14.98
CA THR A 57 3.88 -15.16 -14.26
C THR A 57 5.21 -15.67 -14.80
N LEU A 58 6.18 -14.76 -14.97
CA LEU A 58 7.53 -15.05 -15.49
C LEU A 58 7.60 -15.51 -16.95
N LEU A 59 6.52 -15.39 -17.73
CA LEU A 59 6.54 -15.75 -19.16
C LEU A 59 7.56 -14.92 -19.95
N ASP A 60 7.78 -13.66 -19.59
CA ASP A 60 8.78 -12.77 -20.22
C ASP A 60 10.23 -13.27 -20.11
N ASN A 61 10.52 -14.20 -19.20
CA ASN A 61 11.85 -14.82 -19.09
C ASN A 61 12.04 -15.97 -20.09
N TYR A 62 10.96 -16.45 -20.72
CA TYR A 62 10.95 -17.60 -21.60
C TYR A 62 10.53 -17.26 -23.03
N LYS A 63 11.11 -17.98 -23.99
CA LYS A 63 10.64 -18.01 -25.37
C LYS A 63 9.79 -19.28 -25.57
N PRO A 64 8.46 -19.17 -25.72
CA PRO A 64 7.61 -20.33 -25.96
C PRO A 64 7.83 -20.87 -27.38
N LEU A 65 8.10 -22.18 -27.48
CA LEU A 65 8.05 -22.95 -28.72
C LEU A 65 6.92 -23.95 -28.58
N VAL A 66 5.87 -23.78 -29.37
CA VAL A 66 4.61 -24.50 -29.18
C VAL A 66 4.30 -25.38 -30.38
N TYR A 67 4.14 -26.68 -30.15
CA TYR A 67 3.60 -27.64 -31.09
C TYR A 67 2.12 -27.86 -30.81
N ASN A 68 1.25 -27.36 -31.68
CA ASN A 68 -0.20 -27.52 -31.62
C ASN A 68 -0.78 -27.43 -33.05
N THR A 69 -2.11 -27.48 -33.18
CA THR A 69 -2.78 -27.37 -34.49
C THR A 69 -2.44 -26.07 -35.22
N LYS A 70 -2.36 -24.93 -34.53
CA LYS A 70 -1.98 -23.64 -35.14
C LYS A 70 -0.56 -23.67 -35.73
N PHE A 71 0.40 -24.26 -35.02
CA PHE A 71 1.77 -24.46 -35.55
C PHE A 71 1.76 -25.26 -36.86
N ILE A 72 0.99 -26.34 -36.90
CA ILE A 72 0.87 -27.19 -38.09
C ILE A 72 0.20 -26.41 -39.23
N GLU A 73 -0.85 -25.64 -38.94
CA GLU A 73 -1.56 -24.83 -39.92
C GLU A 73 -0.64 -23.76 -40.54
N ASP A 74 0.06 -22.99 -39.70
CA ASP A 74 0.91 -21.87 -40.14
C ASP A 74 2.13 -22.32 -40.94
N ASN A 75 2.72 -23.49 -40.61
CA ASN A 75 3.96 -23.96 -41.23
C ASN A 75 3.75 -24.96 -42.38
N PHE A 76 2.61 -25.66 -42.44
CA PHE A 76 2.40 -26.73 -43.43
C PHE A 76 1.09 -26.61 -44.24
N TYR A 77 -0.04 -26.21 -43.65
CA TYR A 77 -1.29 -26.08 -44.42
C TYR A 77 -1.37 -24.77 -45.19
N ASN A 78 -0.96 -23.66 -44.56
CA ASN A 78 -1.01 -22.30 -45.08
C ASN A 78 0.26 -21.91 -45.84
N ALA A 79 1.33 -22.70 -45.69
CA ALA A 79 2.62 -22.49 -46.35
C ALA A 79 2.96 -23.65 -47.29
N GLN A 80 3.24 -23.34 -48.56
CA GLN A 80 3.73 -24.33 -49.54
C GLN A 80 5.23 -24.64 -49.37
N GLU A 81 5.98 -23.70 -48.81
CA GLU A 81 7.41 -23.78 -48.53
C GLU A 81 7.63 -23.64 -47.02
N GLN A 82 8.42 -24.53 -46.41
CA GLN A 82 8.74 -24.49 -44.98
C GLN A 82 10.01 -23.68 -44.73
N LYS A 83 10.04 -22.91 -43.64
CA LYS A 83 11.23 -22.14 -43.25
C LYS A 83 12.39 -23.05 -42.88
N GLY A 84 13.57 -22.70 -43.38
CA GLY A 84 14.86 -23.17 -42.93
C GLY A 84 15.00 -23.16 -41.41
N VAL A 85 15.29 -24.30 -40.80
CA VAL A 85 15.85 -24.39 -39.46
C VAL A 85 17.37 -24.42 -39.59
N PHE A 86 18.04 -23.50 -38.91
CA PHE A 86 19.49 -23.44 -38.87
C PHE A 86 19.97 -24.23 -37.65
N THR A 87 20.50 -25.43 -37.88
CA THR A 87 21.06 -26.30 -36.83
C THR A 87 22.58 -26.35 -36.90
N LEU A 88 23.24 -26.50 -35.75
CA LEU A 88 24.70 -26.55 -35.63
C LEU A 88 25.22 -27.96 -36.01
N SER A 89 26.10 -28.10 -37.01
CA SER A 89 26.67 -29.38 -37.45
C SER A 89 28.08 -29.66 -36.89
N LYS A 90 28.49 -30.94 -36.87
CA LYS A 90 29.76 -31.47 -36.31
C LYS A 90 31.06 -30.96 -36.96
N GLU A 91 31.01 -30.29 -38.11
CA GLU A 91 32.20 -29.79 -38.81
C GLU A 91 32.86 -28.57 -38.11
N ASN A 92 32.26 -28.07 -37.02
CA ASN A 92 32.66 -26.83 -36.34
C ASN A 92 33.08 -27.01 -34.86
N ALA A 93 33.71 -28.13 -34.49
CA ALA A 93 34.04 -28.45 -33.09
C ALA A 93 34.85 -27.37 -32.34
N ASP A 94 35.73 -26.63 -33.03
CA ASP A 94 36.47 -25.51 -32.41
C ASP A 94 35.58 -24.28 -32.17
N ILE A 95 34.67 -23.99 -33.10
CA ILE A 95 33.67 -22.93 -32.93
C ILE A 95 32.67 -23.33 -31.85
N GLU A 96 32.31 -24.62 -31.74
CA GLU A 96 31.46 -25.18 -30.68
C GLU A 96 32.07 -24.95 -29.28
N LYS A 97 33.36 -25.23 -29.10
CA LYS A 97 34.05 -24.97 -27.83
C LYS A 97 34.02 -23.49 -27.45
N GLN A 98 34.29 -22.60 -28.42
CA GLN A 98 34.21 -21.16 -28.21
C GLN A 98 32.78 -20.69 -27.90
N LEU A 99 31.77 -21.31 -28.50
CA LEU A 99 30.36 -20.98 -28.29
C LEU A 99 29.89 -21.42 -26.90
N ILE A 100 30.29 -22.61 -26.43
CA ILE A 100 30.05 -23.09 -25.07
C ILE A 100 30.69 -22.16 -24.03
N GLU A 101 31.95 -21.77 -24.24
CA GLU A 101 32.65 -20.83 -23.34
C GLU A 101 31.94 -19.47 -23.29
N LYS A 102 31.56 -18.91 -24.44
CA LYS A 102 30.87 -17.61 -24.53
C LYS A 102 29.45 -17.67 -23.97
N GLU A 103 28.74 -18.78 -24.13
CA GLU A 103 27.42 -18.99 -23.50
C GLU A 103 27.53 -19.16 -21.97
N ALA A 104 28.58 -19.81 -21.47
CA ALA A 104 28.85 -19.86 -20.03
C ALA A 104 29.13 -18.47 -19.45
N ILE A 105 29.95 -17.66 -20.13
CA ILE A 105 30.20 -16.26 -19.76
C ILE A 105 28.88 -15.45 -19.76
N LYS A 106 28.01 -15.67 -20.75
CA LYS A 106 26.70 -15.01 -20.81
C LYS A 106 25.83 -15.36 -19.60
N GLN A 107 25.78 -16.63 -19.20
CA GLN A 107 25.03 -17.06 -18.01
C GLN A 107 25.61 -16.41 -16.74
N GLN A 108 26.94 -16.37 -16.61
CA GLN A 108 27.63 -15.73 -15.48
C GLN A 108 27.32 -14.23 -15.40
N LEU A 109 27.41 -13.50 -16.53
CA LEU A 109 27.08 -12.07 -16.59
C LEU A 109 25.60 -11.81 -16.26
N THR A 110 24.70 -12.69 -16.71
CA THR A 110 23.26 -12.58 -16.41
C THR A 110 22.99 -12.74 -14.91
N GLU A 111 23.66 -13.69 -14.26
CA GLU A 111 23.54 -13.90 -12.81
C GLU A 111 24.14 -12.72 -12.03
N GLN A 112 25.33 -12.24 -12.41
CA GLN A 112 25.93 -11.04 -11.82
C GLN A 112 25.03 -9.80 -11.95
N TYR A 113 24.42 -9.60 -13.12
CA TYR A 113 23.45 -8.53 -13.35
C TYR A 113 22.25 -8.64 -12.42
N ARG A 114 21.66 -9.84 -12.28
CA ARG A 114 20.53 -10.10 -11.36
C ARG A 114 20.91 -9.79 -9.92
N GLN A 115 22.07 -10.25 -9.47
CA GLN A 115 22.57 -10.01 -8.12
C GLN A 115 22.77 -8.51 -7.83
N LYS A 116 23.46 -7.79 -8.72
CA LYS A 116 23.69 -6.35 -8.58
C LYS A 116 22.41 -5.54 -8.66
N LYS A 117 21.46 -5.91 -9.53
CA LYS A 117 20.13 -5.31 -9.57
C LYS A 117 19.36 -5.54 -8.27
N GLY A 118 19.49 -6.72 -7.67
CA GLY A 118 18.95 -7.01 -6.33
C GLY A 118 19.58 -6.16 -5.22
N VAL A 119 20.89 -5.90 -5.28
CA VAL A 119 21.57 -4.97 -4.36
C VAL A 119 21.04 -3.55 -4.51
N LEU A 120 20.85 -3.08 -5.76
CA LEU A 120 20.29 -1.75 -6.03
C LEU A 120 18.90 -1.57 -5.41
N LEU A 121 18.01 -2.56 -5.58
CA LEU A 121 16.66 -2.54 -4.99
C LEU A 121 16.70 -2.51 -3.45
N LYS A 122 17.61 -3.29 -2.83
CA LYS A 122 17.80 -3.27 -1.38
C LYS A 122 18.29 -1.92 -0.88
N LEU A 123 19.27 -1.34 -1.57
CA LEU A 123 19.79 -0.01 -1.26
C LEU A 123 18.69 1.04 -1.33
N GLU A 124 17.86 1.04 -2.39
CA GLU A 124 16.76 1.98 -2.56
C GLU A 124 15.72 1.85 -1.42
N ALA A 125 15.37 0.61 -1.04
CA ALA A 125 14.47 0.36 0.09
C ALA A 125 15.07 0.80 1.44
N GLU A 126 16.38 0.60 1.66
CA GLU A 126 17.07 1.08 2.85
C GLU A 126 17.10 2.61 2.94
N MET A 127 17.30 3.30 1.80
CA MET A 127 17.24 4.76 1.73
C MET A 127 15.84 5.26 2.09
N GLU A 128 14.80 4.69 1.47
CA GLU A 128 13.42 5.07 1.76
C GLU A 128 13.07 4.84 3.24
N LYS A 129 13.51 3.72 3.81
CA LYS A 129 13.34 3.45 5.25
C LYS A 129 14.03 4.51 6.11
N LYS A 130 15.28 4.84 5.80
CA LYS A 130 16.04 5.87 6.53
C LYS A 130 15.40 7.25 6.42
N GLU A 131 14.94 7.64 5.24
CA GLU A 131 14.22 8.90 5.06
C GLU A 131 12.93 8.95 5.89
N ASN A 132 12.16 7.86 5.91
CA ASN A 132 10.97 7.76 6.75
C ASN A 132 11.30 7.85 8.26
N GLU A 133 12.42 7.28 8.73
CA GLU A 133 12.87 7.40 10.13
C GLU A 133 13.11 8.87 10.52
N TYR A 134 13.77 9.66 9.66
CA TYR A 134 13.98 11.09 9.91
C TYR A 134 12.68 11.91 9.82
N ILE A 135 11.79 11.59 8.88
CA ILE A 135 10.45 12.21 8.79
C ILE A 135 9.68 11.98 10.10
N GLU A 136 9.70 10.75 10.65
CA GLU A 136 9.07 10.45 11.94
C GLU A 136 9.73 11.17 13.11
N SER A 137 11.07 11.24 13.13
CA SER A 137 11.83 11.98 14.15
C SER A 137 11.42 13.45 14.18
N ILE A 138 11.47 14.13 13.04
CA ILE A 138 11.07 15.54 12.89
C ILE A 138 9.60 15.72 13.25
N TRP A 139 8.73 14.79 12.84
CA TRP A 139 7.31 14.86 13.16
C TRP A 139 7.05 14.83 14.66
N LYS A 140 7.72 13.95 15.41
CA LYS A 140 7.63 13.87 16.88
C LYS A 140 8.24 15.11 17.54
N LYS A 141 9.45 15.51 17.13
CA LYS A 141 10.18 16.66 17.68
C LYS A 141 9.37 17.95 17.58
N THR A 142 8.58 18.12 16.50
CA THR A 142 7.76 19.31 16.23
C THR A 142 6.33 19.24 16.78
N GLU A 143 5.97 18.17 17.49
CA GLU A 143 4.62 17.98 18.05
C GLU A 143 4.12 19.14 18.94
N PRO A 144 4.92 19.69 19.88
CA PRO A 144 4.47 20.80 20.72
C PRO A 144 4.05 22.03 19.89
N ILE A 145 4.76 22.30 18.80
CA ILE A 145 4.51 23.44 17.92
C ILE A 145 3.28 23.18 17.05
N ARG A 146 3.14 21.96 16.53
CA ARG A 146 1.96 21.53 15.75
C ARG A 146 0.68 21.51 16.58
N ASN A 147 0.78 21.40 17.90
CA ASN A 147 -0.35 21.47 18.84
C ASN A 147 -0.56 22.88 19.43
N SER A 148 0.27 23.85 19.07
CA SER A 148 0.13 25.24 19.50
C SER A 148 -0.79 26.07 18.59
N VAL A 149 -1.01 27.34 18.96
CA VAL A 149 -1.72 28.33 18.17
C VAL A 149 -1.17 28.50 16.75
N LEU A 150 0.14 28.25 16.56
CA LEU A 150 0.84 28.34 15.28
C LEU A 150 0.38 27.29 14.26
N LYS A 151 -0.34 26.23 14.69
CA LYS A 151 -0.95 25.24 13.80
C LYS A 151 -1.80 25.89 12.70
N THR A 152 -2.49 26.97 13.03
CA THR A 152 -3.37 27.70 12.12
C THR A 152 -2.61 28.34 10.94
N LEU A 153 -1.35 28.72 11.15
CA LEU A 153 -0.45 29.28 10.13
C LEU A 153 0.18 28.21 9.23
N MET A 154 0.07 26.94 9.62
CA MET A 154 0.61 25.78 8.89
C MET A 154 -0.47 24.99 8.13
N LYS A 155 -1.67 25.58 7.95
CA LYS A 155 -2.82 24.93 7.31
C LYS A 155 -2.49 24.41 5.90
N GLY A 156 -3.01 23.22 5.59
CA GLY A 156 -2.79 22.54 4.30
C GLY A 156 -1.54 21.66 4.23
N LYS A 157 -0.61 21.76 5.19
CA LYS A 157 0.65 20.98 5.19
C LYS A 157 0.84 20.09 6.43
N VAL A 158 0.09 20.31 7.51
CA VAL A 158 0.13 19.54 8.77
C VAL A 158 -0.77 18.29 8.74
N GLY A 159 -1.46 18.00 7.63
CA GLY A 159 -2.28 16.80 7.49
C GLY A 159 -1.48 15.51 7.24
N TYR A 160 -0.26 15.64 6.71
CA TYR A 160 0.55 14.51 6.25
C TYR A 160 2.03 14.75 6.56
N LYS A 161 2.74 13.73 7.02
CA LYS A 161 4.14 13.84 7.49
C LYS A 161 5.11 14.26 6.40
N ARG A 162 4.99 13.68 5.19
CA ARG A 162 5.86 13.99 4.04
C ARG A 162 5.76 15.44 3.56
N PRO A 163 4.56 15.99 3.25
CA PRO A 163 4.41 17.41 2.89
C PRO A 163 4.91 18.39 3.95
N PHE A 164 4.74 18.05 5.23
CA PHE A 164 5.25 18.85 6.34
C PHE A 164 6.79 18.88 6.34
N PHE A 165 7.42 17.71 6.22
CA PHE A 165 8.87 17.59 6.13
C PHE A 165 9.46 18.35 4.93
N GLU A 166 8.87 18.23 3.74
CA GLU A 166 9.34 18.96 2.55
C GLU A 166 9.23 20.48 2.72
N MET A 167 8.17 20.96 3.38
CA MET A 167 8.03 22.40 3.67
C MET A 167 9.16 22.88 4.59
N ILE A 168 9.44 22.16 5.69
CA ILE A 168 10.56 22.47 6.59
C ILE A 168 11.87 22.53 5.81
N LYS A 169 12.17 21.48 5.04
CA LYS A 169 13.40 21.35 4.26
C LYS A 169 13.58 22.45 3.21
N SER A 170 12.50 22.88 2.57
CA SER A 170 12.54 23.94 1.53
C SER A 170 12.63 25.36 2.10
N SER A 171 12.43 25.53 3.40
CA SER A 171 12.40 26.83 4.05
C SER A 171 13.80 27.32 4.39
N SER A 172 14.05 28.62 4.21
CA SER A 172 15.33 29.20 4.61
C SER A 172 15.46 29.22 6.14
N PRO A 173 16.55 28.72 6.72
CA PRO A 173 16.76 28.74 8.16
C PRO A 173 16.79 30.19 8.66
N ILE A 174 16.12 30.43 9.78
CA ILE A 174 16.16 31.73 10.45
C ILE A 174 16.77 31.52 11.83
N THR A 175 17.89 32.19 12.07
CA THR A 175 18.59 32.18 13.36
C THR A 175 17.97 33.21 14.31
N PHE A 176 18.10 32.96 15.63
CA PHE A 176 17.70 33.90 16.71
C PHE A 176 16.19 34.10 16.95
N ILE A 177 15.33 33.18 16.51
CA ILE A 177 13.89 33.26 16.80
C ILE A 177 13.45 32.09 17.67
N ASN A 178 12.87 32.43 18.83
CA ASN A 178 12.24 31.48 19.73
C ASN A 178 10.79 31.25 19.32
N LEU A 179 10.45 30.00 18.96
CA LEU A 179 9.10 29.61 18.54
C LEU A 179 8.02 29.90 19.60
N ASN A 180 8.37 29.87 20.89
CA ASN A 180 7.43 30.21 21.96
C ASN A 180 7.10 31.71 21.97
N ASP A 181 8.05 32.57 21.59
CA ASP A 181 7.83 34.00 21.54
C ASP A 181 6.97 34.37 20.33
N ILE A 182 7.17 33.69 19.20
CA ILE A 182 6.26 33.80 18.04
C ILE A 182 4.84 33.34 18.40
N ALA A 183 4.71 32.22 19.13
CA ALA A 183 3.41 31.71 19.56
C ALA A 183 2.67 32.72 20.45
N LYS A 184 3.38 33.36 21.38
CA LYS A 184 2.83 34.43 22.24
C LYS A 184 2.44 35.67 21.43
N GLU A 185 3.27 36.12 20.51
CA GLU A 185 2.93 37.27 19.66
C GLU A 185 1.67 36.98 18.83
N TYR A 186 1.56 35.78 18.27
CA TYR A 186 0.41 35.41 17.45
C TYR A 186 -0.87 35.17 18.27
N SER A 187 -0.78 34.66 19.51
CA SER A 187 -1.96 34.53 20.38
C SER A 187 -2.57 35.88 20.71
N ILE A 188 -1.73 36.89 21.00
CA ILE A 188 -2.19 38.27 21.24
C ILE A 188 -2.93 38.82 20.02
N LEU A 189 -2.42 38.58 18.81
CA LEU A 189 -3.08 39.03 17.57
C LEU A 189 -4.43 38.35 17.35
N LEU A 190 -4.57 37.06 17.69
CA LEU A 190 -5.82 36.34 17.53
C LEU A 190 -6.89 36.78 18.54
N GLU A 191 -6.51 37.01 19.79
CA GLU A 191 -7.42 37.50 20.85
C GLU A 191 -8.01 38.87 20.48
N ASN A 192 -7.23 39.70 19.77
CA ASN A 192 -7.63 41.05 19.35
C ASN A 192 -8.17 41.11 17.90
N ARG A 193 -8.36 39.97 17.23
CA ARG A 193 -8.68 39.92 15.79
C ARG A 193 -10.00 40.60 15.39
N ASN A 194 -10.99 40.56 16.28
CA ASN A 194 -12.36 40.98 15.96
C ASN A 194 -12.74 42.33 16.57
N ASN A 195 -11.92 42.88 17.48
CA ASN A 195 -12.21 44.09 18.22
C ASN A 195 -10.97 44.98 18.24
N GLU A 196 -11.10 46.23 17.78
CA GLU A 196 -10.07 47.23 18.05
C GLU A 196 -10.10 47.54 19.55
N THR A 197 -8.96 47.36 20.22
CA THR A 197 -8.86 47.75 21.63
C THR A 197 -8.87 49.27 21.71
N ALA A 198 -9.82 49.83 22.46
CA ALA A 198 -9.94 51.27 22.65
C ALA A 198 -8.70 51.82 23.38
N LEU A 199 -8.30 53.05 23.04
CA LEU A 199 -7.21 53.72 23.74
C LEU A 199 -7.67 54.13 25.15
N ILE A 200 -6.75 54.07 26.10
CA ILE A 200 -6.95 54.61 27.44
C ILE A 200 -7.04 56.14 27.32
N THR A 201 -8.09 56.73 27.89
CA THR A 201 -8.26 58.18 27.95
C THR A 201 -7.02 58.84 28.57
N PRO A 202 -6.40 59.83 27.90
CA PRO A 202 -5.26 60.55 28.46
C PRO A 202 -5.64 61.25 29.78
N LEU A 203 -4.66 61.38 30.68
CA LEU A 203 -4.83 62.21 31.85
C LEU A 203 -4.84 63.67 31.41
N HIS A 204 -5.91 64.38 31.76
CA HIS A 204 -6.04 65.81 31.54
C HIS A 204 -6.20 66.47 32.92
N PRO A 205 -5.10 66.88 33.57
CA PRO A 205 -5.16 67.54 34.87
C PRO A 205 -6.05 68.78 34.81
N TYR A 206 -6.95 68.91 35.78
CA TYR A 206 -7.73 70.13 35.92
C TYR A 206 -6.79 71.29 36.24
N THR A 207 -6.74 72.26 35.33
CA THR A 207 -5.98 73.50 35.53
C THR A 207 -6.97 74.60 35.90
N PRO A 208 -7.04 75.03 37.18
CA PRO A 208 -7.93 76.12 37.57
C PRO A 208 -7.53 77.41 36.85
N SER A 209 -8.52 78.22 36.46
CA SER A 209 -8.21 79.54 35.91
C SER A 209 -7.63 80.45 37.00
N ILE A 210 -6.92 81.52 36.60
CA ILE A 210 -6.40 82.51 37.55
C ILE A 210 -7.53 83.08 38.43
N ASP A 211 -8.72 83.26 37.84
CA ASP A 211 -9.89 83.76 38.55
C ASP A 211 -10.44 82.75 39.57
N ASP A 212 -10.43 81.45 39.23
CA ASP A 212 -10.83 80.38 40.16
C ASP A 212 -9.84 80.26 41.32
N VAL A 213 -8.54 80.30 41.03
CA VAL A 213 -7.48 80.29 42.06
C VAL A 213 -7.65 81.48 42.99
N ASN A 214 -7.87 82.68 42.44
CA ASN A 214 -8.09 83.88 43.25
C ASN A 214 -9.36 83.76 44.10
N THR A 215 -10.45 83.25 43.53
CA THR A 215 -11.72 83.06 44.24
C THR A 215 -11.58 82.06 45.38
N LEU A 216 -10.81 80.99 45.20
CA LEU A 216 -10.51 80.00 46.25
C LEU A 216 -9.55 80.55 47.32
N ALA A 217 -8.51 81.28 46.92
CA ALA A 217 -7.46 81.77 47.81
C ALA A 217 -7.86 83.03 48.61
N THR A 218 -8.85 83.80 48.14
CA THR A 218 -9.30 85.02 48.82
C THR A 218 -10.51 84.77 49.71
N PRO A 219 -10.56 85.36 50.92
CA PRO A 219 -11.74 85.26 51.77
C PRO A 219 -12.87 86.11 51.18
N ILE A 220 -14.08 85.55 51.06
CA ILE A 220 -15.26 86.29 50.61
C ILE A 220 -15.80 87.05 51.82
N ILE A 221 -15.24 88.23 52.04
CA ILE A 221 -15.65 89.16 53.10
C ILE A 221 -16.69 90.16 52.59
N ASP A 222 -17.38 90.78 53.53
CA ASP A 222 -18.30 91.87 53.26
C ASP A 222 -17.57 93.12 52.72
N THR A 223 -18.09 93.70 51.65
CA THR A 223 -17.61 94.96 51.05
C THR A 223 -18.62 96.09 51.20
N SER A 224 -19.73 95.85 51.91
CA SER A 224 -20.76 96.84 52.18
C SER A 224 -20.30 97.87 53.22
N ASN A 225 -20.79 99.10 53.09
CA ASN A 225 -20.61 100.15 54.11
C ASN A 225 -21.65 100.05 55.23
N SER A 226 -22.09 98.82 55.56
CA SER A 226 -23.07 98.61 56.63
C SER A 226 -22.43 98.91 57.98
N TYR A 227 -23.19 99.50 58.91
CA TYR A 227 -22.70 99.73 60.28
C TYR A 227 -22.35 98.40 60.99
N LEU A 228 -22.86 97.28 60.50
CA LEU A 228 -22.60 95.93 61.01
C LEU A 228 -21.23 95.39 60.53
N SER A 229 -20.70 95.87 59.41
CA SER A 229 -19.51 95.32 58.74
C SER A 229 -18.25 95.41 59.59
N GLU A 230 -18.04 96.52 60.30
CA GLU A 230 -16.85 96.73 61.16
C GLU A 230 -16.77 95.68 62.28
N THR A 231 -17.91 95.41 62.93
CA THR A 231 -17.99 94.44 64.03
C THR A 231 -17.82 93.02 63.50
N ILE A 232 -18.46 92.69 62.38
CA ILE A 232 -18.38 91.36 61.76
C ILE A 232 -16.95 91.04 61.33
N ASN A 233 -16.26 92.02 60.73
CA ASN A 233 -14.87 91.87 60.33
C ASN A 233 -13.94 91.72 61.54
N LYS A 234 -14.16 92.49 62.61
CA LYS A 234 -13.38 92.38 63.87
C LYS A 234 -13.54 91.03 64.56
N LEU A 235 -14.75 90.47 64.53
CA LEU A 235 -15.07 89.18 65.15
C LEU A 235 -14.80 87.98 64.24
N HIS A 236 -14.47 88.21 62.97
CA HIS A 236 -14.31 87.18 61.94
C HIS A 236 -15.49 86.18 61.89
N ASN A 237 -16.72 86.68 62.08
CA ASN A 237 -17.91 85.84 62.27
C ASN A 237 -18.94 85.94 61.14
N LEU A 238 -18.54 86.37 59.93
CA LEU A 238 -19.43 86.55 58.77
C LEU A 238 -20.25 85.29 58.45
N ASP A 239 -19.61 84.11 58.51
CA ASP A 239 -20.29 82.84 58.22
C ASP A 239 -21.30 82.45 59.30
N TRP A 240 -21.03 82.81 60.56
CA TRP A 240 -21.99 82.65 61.65
C TRP A 240 -23.18 83.60 61.46
N VAL A 241 -22.93 84.86 61.07
CA VAL A 241 -23.98 85.83 60.77
C VAL A 241 -24.86 85.36 59.60
N LYS A 242 -24.26 84.78 58.56
CA LYS A 242 -24.97 84.18 57.43
C LYS A 242 -25.92 83.07 57.90
N LYS A 243 -25.41 82.09 58.66
CA LYS A 243 -26.22 80.99 59.22
C LYS A 243 -27.32 81.53 60.13
N GLY A 244 -27.01 82.54 60.94
CA GLY A 244 -27.95 83.31 61.75
C GLY A 244 -29.12 83.84 60.91
N LYS A 245 -28.80 84.56 59.83
CA LYS A 245 -29.76 85.13 58.89
C LYS A 245 -30.62 84.07 58.20
N GLU A 246 -30.00 83.00 57.72
CA GLU A 246 -30.67 81.98 56.90
C GLU A 246 -31.56 81.04 57.72
N HIS A 247 -31.21 80.74 58.97
CA HIS A 247 -31.88 79.70 59.76
C HIS A 247 -32.61 80.19 61.01
N TYR A 248 -32.26 81.36 61.55
CA TYR A 248 -32.70 81.76 62.90
C TYR A 248 -33.41 83.12 62.95
N LEU A 249 -33.37 83.92 61.88
CA LEU A 249 -34.11 85.18 61.80
C LEU A 249 -35.48 84.97 61.15
N ASP A 250 -36.53 84.98 61.97
CA ASP A 250 -37.92 85.01 61.54
C ASP A 250 -38.71 86.08 62.32
N GLY A 251 -39.22 87.09 61.60
CA GLY A 251 -39.92 88.23 62.20
C GLY A 251 -39.04 89.25 62.94
N SER A 252 -39.61 89.94 63.93
CA SER A 252 -38.97 91.06 64.66
C SER A 252 -38.32 90.67 65.99
N THR A 253 -38.42 89.40 66.39
CA THR A 253 -38.01 88.92 67.72
C THR A 253 -36.62 88.29 67.65
N CYS A 254 -35.69 88.75 68.46
CA CYS A 254 -34.34 88.21 68.49
C CYS A 254 -34.33 86.78 69.06
N PRO A 255 -33.71 85.80 68.37
CA PRO A 255 -33.67 84.41 68.82
C PRO A 255 -32.83 84.20 70.10
N PHE A 256 -32.02 85.18 70.52
CA PHE A 256 -31.18 85.09 71.71
C PHE A 256 -31.80 85.74 72.94
N CYS A 257 -32.08 87.04 72.89
CA CYS A 257 -32.64 87.78 74.04
C CYS A 257 -34.17 87.72 74.11
N GLN A 258 -34.84 87.20 73.08
CA GLN A 258 -36.30 87.10 72.97
C GLN A 258 -37.04 88.45 72.95
N GLU A 259 -36.31 89.57 72.91
CA GLU A 259 -36.86 90.92 72.76
C GLU A 259 -37.06 91.31 71.29
N LYS A 260 -37.93 92.30 71.04
CA LYS A 260 -38.21 92.83 69.70
C LYS A 260 -37.13 93.81 69.22
N THR A 261 -35.91 93.31 69.05
CA THR A 261 -34.73 94.13 68.69
C THR A 261 -34.37 94.08 67.20
N ILE A 262 -35.02 93.22 66.41
CA ILE A 262 -34.80 93.12 64.96
C ILE A 262 -35.65 94.18 64.24
N SER A 263 -35.02 95.29 63.88
CA SER A 263 -35.66 96.38 63.13
C SER A 263 -35.57 96.18 61.60
N HIS A 264 -36.41 96.88 60.84
CA HIS A 264 -36.30 96.92 59.37
C HIS A 264 -34.95 97.48 58.89
N GLU A 265 -34.39 98.46 59.61
CA GLU A 265 -33.07 99.02 59.35
C GLU A 265 -31.97 97.97 59.54
N PHE A 266 -32.02 97.18 60.62
CA PHE A 266 -31.11 96.07 60.85
C PHE A 266 -31.22 95.00 59.76
N LEU A 267 -32.44 94.61 59.36
CA LEU A 267 -32.63 93.64 58.27
C LEU A 267 -32.12 94.14 56.93
N ASN A 268 -32.25 95.43 56.63
CA ASN A 268 -31.71 96.03 55.41
C ASN A 268 -30.18 96.10 55.45
N ALA A 269 -29.62 96.52 56.60
CA ALA A 269 -28.17 96.52 56.86
C ALA A 269 -27.56 95.10 56.82
N LEU A 270 -28.33 94.08 57.20
CA LEU A 270 -27.94 92.67 57.11
C LEU A 270 -28.10 92.11 55.69
N LYS A 271 -29.10 92.58 54.92
CA LYS A 271 -29.25 92.24 53.50
C LYS A 271 -28.15 92.85 52.65
N SER A 272 -27.70 94.08 52.94
CA SER A 272 -26.62 94.73 52.20
C SER A 272 -25.26 94.04 52.35
N ILE A 273 -25.04 93.32 53.45
CA ILE A 273 -23.84 92.50 53.68
C ILE A 273 -23.77 91.32 52.68
N PHE A 274 -24.93 90.80 52.26
CA PHE A 274 -25.05 89.66 51.34
C PHE A 274 -25.69 90.10 50.02
N ASP A 275 -25.02 91.04 49.35
CA ASP A 275 -25.48 91.66 48.11
C ASP A 275 -25.30 90.77 46.86
N GLU A 276 -25.51 91.37 45.68
CA GLU A 276 -25.33 90.69 44.40
C GLU A 276 -23.86 90.27 44.15
N SER A 277 -22.89 91.06 44.64
CA SER A 277 -21.46 90.76 44.53
C SER A 277 -21.09 89.51 45.32
N TYR A 278 -21.55 89.42 46.58
CA TYR A 278 -21.39 88.22 47.40
C TYR A 278 -22.04 86.99 46.75
N SER A 279 -23.28 87.15 46.27
CA SER A 279 -24.05 86.06 45.64
C SER A 279 -23.38 85.54 44.37
N LYS A 280 -22.77 86.42 43.55
CA LYS A 280 -21.99 86.04 42.37
C LYS A 280 -20.76 85.20 42.73
N LYS A 281 -20.01 85.60 43.76
CA LYS A 281 -18.81 84.85 44.21
C LYS A 281 -19.18 83.46 44.78
N VAL A 282 -20.27 83.34 45.54
CA VAL A 282 -20.75 82.04 46.04
C VAL A 282 -21.23 81.13 44.90
N LYS A 283 -21.90 81.71 43.89
CA LYS A 283 -22.26 80.97 42.67
C LYS A 283 -21.01 80.47 41.92
N GLN A 284 -20.00 81.33 41.77
CA GLN A 284 -18.72 80.96 41.17
C GLN A 284 -18.04 79.80 41.92
N LEU A 285 -18.05 79.79 43.26
CA LEU A 285 -17.55 78.64 44.03
C LEU A 285 -18.32 77.34 43.73
N SER A 286 -19.64 77.42 43.53
CA SER A 286 -20.46 76.26 43.18
C SER A 286 -20.16 75.76 41.75
N ASP A 287 -19.89 76.68 40.83
CA ASP A 287 -19.46 76.36 39.46
C ASP A 287 -18.07 75.70 39.47
N ILE A 288 -17.11 76.26 40.23
CA ILE A 288 -15.76 75.68 40.44
C ILE A 288 -15.88 74.27 40.99
N LYS A 289 -16.68 74.04 42.03
CA LYS A 289 -16.90 72.70 42.60
C LYS A 289 -17.38 71.71 41.54
N SER A 290 -18.41 72.10 40.78
CA SER A 290 -19.03 71.22 39.78
C SER A 290 -18.08 70.88 38.63
N VAL A 291 -17.31 71.87 38.16
CA VAL A 291 -16.29 71.68 37.12
C VAL A 291 -15.13 70.83 37.63
N TYR A 292 -14.67 71.10 38.86
CA TYR A 292 -13.59 70.35 39.50
C TYR A 292 -13.98 68.88 39.67
N GLU A 293 -15.13 68.60 40.29
CA GLU A 293 -15.64 67.24 40.54
C GLU A 293 -15.75 66.44 39.24
N LYS A 294 -16.32 67.05 38.19
CA LYS A 294 -16.46 66.41 36.87
C LYS A 294 -15.11 66.15 36.20
N ASN A 295 -14.21 67.12 36.17
CA ASN A 295 -12.97 67.04 35.39
C ASN A 295 -11.83 66.32 36.13
N THR A 296 -11.96 66.08 37.43
CA THR A 296 -10.95 65.34 38.21
C THR A 296 -11.47 63.98 38.65
N ILE A 297 -12.48 63.95 39.54
CA ILE A 297 -12.96 62.71 40.16
C ILE A 297 -13.55 61.74 39.14
N TYR A 298 -14.45 62.21 38.27
CA TYR A 298 -15.03 61.33 37.24
C TYR A 298 -13.98 60.91 36.20
N HIS A 299 -13.04 61.79 35.87
CA HIS A 299 -11.94 61.48 34.96
C HIS A 299 -11.03 60.37 35.50
N PHE A 300 -10.66 60.43 36.78
CA PHE A 300 -9.87 59.36 37.41
C PHE A 300 -10.61 58.03 37.45
N ASN A 301 -11.92 58.05 37.70
CA ASN A 301 -12.74 56.84 37.65
C ASN A 301 -12.83 56.25 36.24
N GLU A 302 -12.96 57.10 35.21
CA GLU A 302 -12.95 56.68 33.80
C GLU A 302 -11.60 56.01 33.44
N ILE A 303 -10.47 56.64 33.78
CA ILE A 303 -9.14 56.09 33.52
C ILE A 303 -8.95 54.75 34.25
N GLN A 304 -9.36 54.65 35.53
CA GLN A 304 -9.30 53.39 36.27
C GLN A 304 -10.11 52.28 35.58
N ASN A 305 -11.34 52.57 35.15
CA ASN A 305 -12.17 51.61 34.41
C ASN A 305 -11.54 51.19 33.08
N ASN A 306 -10.97 52.13 32.33
CA ASN A 306 -10.24 51.85 31.09
C ASN A 306 -9.03 50.93 31.33
N ILE A 307 -8.27 51.15 32.40
CA ILE A 307 -7.09 50.33 32.75
C ILE A 307 -7.53 48.93 33.20
N SER A 308 -8.52 48.83 34.09
CA SER A 308 -9.01 47.55 34.61
C SER A 308 -9.56 46.64 33.51
N SER A 309 -10.27 47.23 32.54
CA SER A 309 -10.86 46.51 31.40
C SER A 309 -9.87 46.17 30.29
N CYS A 310 -8.68 46.78 30.27
CA CYS A 310 -7.69 46.55 29.21
C CYS A 310 -6.92 45.24 29.42
N ALA A 311 -7.16 44.26 28.55
CA ALA A 311 -6.49 42.95 28.59
C ALA A 311 -5.00 42.99 28.21
N LEU A 312 -4.54 44.07 27.58
CA LEU A 312 -3.16 44.22 27.08
C LEU A 312 -2.15 44.68 28.15
N ILE A 313 -2.64 45.04 29.33
CA ILE A 313 -1.83 45.42 30.48
C ILE A 313 -1.74 44.20 31.40
N ASN A 314 -0.53 43.82 31.82
CA ASN A 314 -0.39 42.74 32.80
C ASN A 314 -0.90 43.21 34.18
N GLU A 315 -1.31 42.26 35.03
CA GLU A 315 -1.93 42.59 36.33
C GLU A 315 -1.01 43.43 37.23
N LYS A 316 0.31 43.19 37.20
CA LYS A 316 1.27 43.96 37.99
C LYS A 316 1.31 45.43 37.56
N ASP A 317 1.36 45.70 36.26
CA ASP A 317 1.36 47.05 35.71
C ASP A 317 0.02 47.75 35.96
N LYS A 318 -1.11 47.02 35.89
CA LYS A 318 -2.43 47.56 36.27
C LYS A 318 -2.45 48.02 37.72
N GLU A 319 -1.98 47.18 38.64
CA GLU A 319 -1.91 47.50 40.08
C GLU A 319 -1.10 48.78 40.33
N ILE A 320 0.06 48.91 39.68
CA ILE A 320 0.92 50.09 39.82
C ILE A 320 0.20 51.35 39.34
N ILE A 321 -0.35 51.35 38.13
CA ILE A 321 -0.98 52.55 37.56
C ILE A 321 -2.24 52.92 38.36
N ILE A 322 -3.08 51.94 38.72
CA ILE A 322 -4.29 52.17 39.52
C ILE A 322 -3.92 52.71 40.92
N SER A 323 -2.85 52.21 41.54
CA SER A 323 -2.37 52.74 42.82
C SER A 323 -1.98 54.20 42.73
N ASN A 324 -1.25 54.58 41.68
CA ASN A 324 -0.86 55.98 41.44
C ASN A 324 -2.09 56.87 41.21
N ILE A 325 -3.07 56.40 40.45
CA ILE A 325 -4.33 57.14 40.23
C ILE A 325 -5.12 57.28 41.55
N LYS A 326 -5.15 56.26 42.41
CA LYS A 326 -5.81 56.36 43.72
C LYS A 326 -5.18 57.41 44.63
N ILE A 327 -3.86 57.60 44.57
CA ILE A 327 -3.19 58.67 45.31
C ILE A 327 -3.67 60.04 44.79
N LEU A 328 -3.69 60.24 43.47
CA LEU A 328 -4.22 61.47 42.86
C LEU A 328 -5.70 61.69 43.19
N GLN A 329 -6.50 60.61 43.22
CA GLN A 329 -7.90 60.66 43.59
C GLN A 329 -8.09 61.09 45.05
N ASN A 330 -7.30 60.57 45.99
CA ASN A 330 -7.35 60.98 47.39
C ASN A 330 -7.02 62.48 47.57
N ILE A 331 -6.01 62.97 46.83
CA ILE A 331 -5.67 64.41 46.79
C ILE A 331 -6.88 65.19 46.26
N ALA A 332 -7.51 64.72 45.19
CA ALA A 332 -8.65 65.40 44.59
C ALA A 332 -9.90 65.40 45.48
N GLU A 333 -10.17 64.31 46.20
CA GLU A 333 -11.27 64.21 47.16
C GLU A 333 -11.06 65.16 48.34
N LYS A 334 -9.83 65.26 48.86
CA LYS A 334 -9.47 66.24 49.90
C LYS A 334 -9.67 67.68 49.42
N ASN A 335 -9.24 68.00 48.20
CA ASN A 335 -9.49 69.31 47.60
C ASN A 335 -10.99 69.60 47.44
N LEU A 336 -11.79 68.61 47.03
CA LEU A 336 -13.25 68.75 46.89
C LEU A 336 -13.90 69.05 48.25
N ILE A 337 -13.48 68.36 49.32
CA ILE A 337 -13.93 68.65 50.69
C ILE A 337 -13.59 70.09 51.07
N ASN A 338 -12.34 70.54 50.82
CA ASN A 338 -11.94 71.92 51.10
C ASN A 338 -12.78 72.95 50.32
N ILE A 339 -13.11 72.69 49.05
CA ILE A 339 -13.99 73.54 48.25
C ILE A 339 -15.41 73.60 48.85
N ILE A 340 -15.96 72.44 49.26
CA ILE A 340 -17.28 72.36 49.91
C ILE A 340 -17.27 73.13 51.24
N ASP A 341 -16.22 73.00 52.03
CA ASP A 341 -16.06 73.72 53.30
C ASP A 341 -15.99 75.22 53.08
N LYS A 342 -15.37 75.69 51.99
CA LYS A 342 -15.39 77.10 51.60
C LYS A 342 -16.76 77.57 51.10
N ILE A 343 -17.53 76.76 50.40
CA ILE A 343 -18.92 77.11 50.04
C ILE A 343 -19.77 77.31 51.30
N ASN A 344 -19.58 76.45 52.30
CA ASN A 344 -20.27 76.52 53.58
C ASN A 344 -19.76 77.65 54.48
N ASN A 345 -18.47 78.00 54.36
CA ASN A 345 -17.81 79.06 55.11
C ASN A 345 -16.98 79.96 54.16
N PRO A 346 -17.63 80.86 53.38
CA PRO A 346 -16.98 81.67 52.35
C PRO A 346 -15.83 82.58 52.83
N SER A 347 -15.74 82.84 54.14
CA SER A 347 -14.64 83.60 54.74
C SER A 347 -13.30 82.84 54.78
N THR A 348 -13.31 81.52 54.53
CA THR A 348 -12.09 80.69 54.55
C THR A 348 -11.29 80.78 53.26
N CYS A 349 -9.99 80.48 53.32
CA CYS A 349 -9.10 80.42 52.15
C CYS A 349 -8.75 78.96 51.83
N VAL A 350 -8.79 78.60 50.55
CA VAL A 350 -8.46 77.27 50.05
C VAL A 350 -7.38 77.37 48.99
N THR A 351 -6.36 76.52 49.10
CA THR A 351 -5.36 76.29 48.05
C THR A 351 -5.46 74.82 47.64
N LEU A 352 -5.53 74.56 46.34
CA LEU A 352 -5.62 73.19 45.82
C LEU A 352 -4.24 72.53 45.90
N GLU A 353 -4.21 71.31 46.45
CA GLU A 353 -3.02 70.45 46.45
C GLU A 353 -2.93 69.74 45.08
N ILE A 354 -1.78 69.83 44.42
CA ILE A 354 -1.54 69.24 43.09
C ILE A 354 -0.18 68.54 43.08
N ASP A 355 -0.16 67.26 42.70
CA ASP A 355 1.07 66.48 42.54
C ASP A 355 1.40 66.30 41.05
N LYS A 356 2.10 67.31 40.49
CA LYS A 356 2.46 67.33 39.06
C LYS A 356 3.43 66.21 38.68
N GLU A 357 4.29 65.77 39.59
CA GLU A 357 5.24 64.70 39.31
C GLU A 357 4.50 63.38 39.11
N LEU A 358 3.56 63.08 40.00
CA LEU A 358 2.73 61.89 39.90
C LEU A 358 1.76 61.96 38.71
N GLU A 359 1.17 63.12 38.41
CA GLU A 359 0.35 63.33 37.20
C GLU A 359 1.15 63.01 35.93
N ASN A 360 2.37 63.54 35.80
CA ASN A 360 3.23 63.25 34.65
C ASN A 360 3.58 61.76 34.57
N HIS A 361 3.90 61.12 35.69
CA HIS A 361 4.24 59.70 35.72
C HIS A 361 3.06 58.80 35.31
N VAL A 362 1.83 59.14 35.73
CA VAL A 362 0.61 58.45 35.29
C VAL A 362 0.38 58.68 33.79
N GLN A 363 0.55 59.90 33.29
CA GLN A 363 0.40 60.21 31.87
C GLN A 363 1.41 59.44 31.00
N GLU A 364 2.69 59.39 31.40
CA GLU A 364 3.72 58.59 30.72
C GLU A 364 3.36 57.10 30.67
N SER A 365 2.81 56.58 31.77
CA SER A 365 2.35 55.18 31.83
C SER A 365 1.18 54.92 30.87
N ILE A 366 0.21 55.83 30.82
CA ILE A 366 -0.92 55.79 29.87
C ILE A 366 -0.42 55.84 28.42
N ASP A 367 0.55 56.72 28.12
CA ASP A 367 1.12 56.85 26.77
C ASP A 367 1.88 55.58 26.34
N ALA A 368 2.61 54.96 27.25
CA ALA A 368 3.30 53.69 27.00
C ALA A 368 2.29 52.57 26.69
N VAL A 369 1.18 52.49 27.42
CA VAL A 369 0.09 51.55 27.16
C VAL A 369 -0.58 51.83 25.82
N ASN A 370 -0.97 53.08 25.56
CA ASN A 370 -1.60 53.49 24.31
C ASN A 370 -0.71 53.23 23.10
N LYS A 371 0.61 53.37 23.23
CA LYS A 371 1.57 52.98 22.17
C LYS A 371 1.49 51.48 21.87
N LYS A 372 1.40 50.61 22.88
CA LYS A 372 1.23 49.15 22.70
C LYS A 372 -0.11 48.83 22.03
N ILE A 373 -1.20 49.49 22.46
CA ILE A 373 -2.54 49.32 21.86
C ILE A 373 -2.52 49.67 20.37
N ARG A 374 -1.91 50.82 20.00
CA ARG A 374 -1.79 51.23 18.59
C ARG A 374 -1.01 50.21 17.76
N ASP A 375 0.13 49.72 18.24
CA ASP A 375 0.93 48.71 17.53
C ASP A 375 0.12 47.44 17.26
N ILE A 376 -0.62 46.95 18.27
CA ILE A 376 -1.47 45.76 18.11
C ILE A 376 -2.62 46.02 17.15
N ASN A 377 -3.34 47.14 17.29
CA ASN A 377 -4.44 47.48 16.37
C ASN A 377 -3.96 47.61 14.92
N ASP A 378 -2.79 48.20 14.69
CA ASP A 378 -2.18 48.30 13.35
C ASP A 378 -1.81 46.91 12.79
N LYS A 379 -1.27 46.02 13.62
CA LYS A 379 -1.00 44.62 13.25
C LYS A 379 -2.30 43.86 12.91
N VAL A 380 -3.37 44.05 13.68
CA VAL A 380 -4.68 43.43 13.44
C VAL A 380 -5.31 43.94 12.13
N LYS A 381 -5.21 45.24 11.82
CA LYS A 381 -5.67 45.79 10.53
C LYS A 381 -5.00 45.10 9.33
N LYS A 382 -3.74 44.71 9.48
CA LYS A 382 -2.93 44.02 8.46
C LYS A 382 -2.76 42.53 8.75
N LEU A 383 -3.73 41.90 9.43
CA LEU A 383 -3.58 40.54 9.95
C LEU A 383 -3.08 39.54 8.91
N LYS A 384 -3.63 39.53 7.69
CA LYS A 384 -3.22 38.59 6.63
C LYS A 384 -1.74 38.74 6.24
N GLU A 385 -1.22 39.95 6.21
CA GLU A 385 0.19 40.21 5.90
C GLU A 385 1.09 39.70 7.03
N TYR A 386 0.69 39.94 8.28
CA TYR A 386 1.39 39.45 9.46
C TYR A 386 1.31 37.92 9.57
N GLU A 387 0.17 37.29 9.28
CA GLU A 387 0.02 35.82 9.24
C GLU A 387 0.99 35.19 8.24
N ASN A 388 1.14 35.79 7.05
CA ASN A 388 2.11 35.32 6.06
C ASN A 388 3.56 35.52 6.54
N LYS A 389 3.87 36.65 7.18
CA LYS A 389 5.20 36.93 7.73
C LYS A 389 5.56 35.96 8.85
N ILE A 390 4.66 35.80 9.83
CA ILE A 390 4.81 34.88 10.96
C ILE A 390 4.90 33.45 10.44
N GLY A 391 4.07 33.06 9.47
CA GLY A 391 4.13 31.74 8.83
C GLY A 391 5.53 31.44 8.27
N LYS A 392 6.13 32.37 7.51
CA LYS A 392 7.51 32.22 7.01
C LYS A 392 8.53 32.10 8.15
N GLN A 393 8.37 32.88 9.22
CA GLN A 393 9.24 32.82 10.39
C GLN A 393 9.15 31.48 11.11
N VAL A 394 7.93 30.93 11.27
CA VAL A 394 7.70 29.61 11.88
C VAL A 394 8.39 28.53 11.07
N TRP A 395 8.24 28.52 9.74
CA TRP A 395 8.89 27.50 8.90
C TRP A 395 10.42 27.60 8.93
N GLY A 396 10.98 28.81 8.89
CA GLY A 396 12.43 29.00 9.01
C GLY A 396 12.99 28.64 10.39
N ALA A 397 12.23 28.91 11.46
CA ALA A 397 12.59 28.49 12.81
C ALA A 397 12.47 26.97 13.01
N LEU A 398 11.46 26.32 12.40
CA LEU A 398 11.34 24.86 12.36
C LEU A 398 12.51 24.22 11.61
N HIS A 399 12.95 24.80 10.49
CA HIS A 399 14.15 24.33 9.79
C HIS A 399 15.38 24.40 10.71
N ALA A 400 15.60 25.54 11.37
CA ALA A 400 16.72 25.69 12.31
C ALA A 400 16.61 24.71 13.49
N PHE A 401 15.40 24.49 14.02
CA PHE A 401 15.16 23.56 15.12
C PHE A 401 15.41 22.08 14.74
N CYS A 402 15.22 21.74 13.47
CA CYS A 402 15.45 20.41 12.91
C CYS A 402 16.77 20.30 12.13
N SER A 403 17.70 21.27 12.27
CA SER A 403 18.94 21.32 11.48
C SER A 403 19.75 20.02 11.59
N ASP A 404 19.92 19.49 12.80
CA ASP A 404 20.72 18.27 13.02
C ASP A 404 20.14 17.06 12.29
N ASP A 405 18.81 16.89 12.32
CA ASP A 405 18.11 15.81 11.63
C ASP A 405 18.25 15.95 10.10
N LEU A 406 18.12 17.19 9.59
CA LEU A 406 18.25 17.51 8.17
C LEU A 406 19.68 17.31 7.65
N GLU A 407 20.68 17.76 8.40
CA GLU A 407 22.10 17.58 8.07
C GLU A 407 22.49 16.10 8.07
N ASN A 408 22.05 15.34 9.07
CA ASN A 408 22.32 13.91 9.14
C ASN A 408 21.67 13.15 7.98
N LEU A 409 20.42 13.48 7.63
CA LEU A 409 19.76 12.92 6.46
C LEU A 409 20.51 13.29 5.16
N SER A 410 21.00 14.53 5.04
CA SER A 410 21.80 14.96 3.87
C SER A 410 23.09 14.13 3.74
N LYS A 411 23.85 13.97 4.83
CA LYS A 411 25.06 13.14 4.85
C LYS A 411 24.76 11.68 4.51
N HIS A 412 23.62 11.15 4.96
CA HIS A 412 23.18 9.81 4.59
C HIS A 412 22.83 9.71 3.10
N LYS A 413 22.16 10.72 2.53
CA LYS A 413 21.84 10.77 1.10
C LYS A 413 23.08 10.88 0.21
N GLU A 414 24.07 11.65 0.61
CA GLU A 414 25.36 11.74 -0.11
C GLU A 414 26.06 10.38 -0.17
N LYS A 415 26.24 9.74 0.99
CA LYS A 415 26.83 8.39 1.06
C LYS A 415 26.05 7.37 0.23
N PHE A 416 24.72 7.43 0.28
CA PHE A 416 23.85 6.58 -0.52
C PHE A 416 24.05 6.82 -2.02
N PHE A 417 24.12 8.09 -2.46
CA PHE A 417 24.31 8.43 -3.86
C PHE A 417 25.67 7.94 -4.38
N ASP A 418 26.73 8.05 -3.57
CA ASP A 418 28.05 7.52 -3.91
C ASP A 418 28.04 6.00 -4.09
N ILE A 419 27.38 5.27 -3.18
CA ILE A 419 27.24 3.81 -3.28
C ILE A 419 26.38 3.43 -4.48
N LYS A 420 25.25 4.11 -4.68
CA LYS A 420 24.34 3.89 -5.81
C LYS A 420 25.07 4.09 -7.14
N LYS A 421 25.88 5.14 -7.25
CA LYS A 421 26.69 5.43 -8.44
C LYS A 421 27.67 4.29 -8.72
N LYS A 422 28.42 3.83 -7.71
CA LYS A 422 29.34 2.68 -7.86
C LYS A 422 28.63 1.42 -8.36
N VAL A 423 27.48 1.07 -7.78
CA VAL A 423 26.70 -0.10 -8.21
C VAL A 423 26.14 0.09 -9.63
N HIS A 424 25.76 1.31 -10.00
CA HIS A 424 25.28 1.61 -11.34
C HIS A 424 26.41 1.52 -12.39
N ASP A 425 27.60 2.02 -12.08
CA ASP A 425 28.78 1.91 -12.94
C ASP A 425 29.17 0.43 -13.15
N GLU A 426 29.09 -0.39 -12.11
CA GLU A 426 29.29 -1.84 -12.22
C GLU A 426 28.22 -2.51 -13.10
N LEU A 427 26.95 -2.13 -12.97
CA LEU A 427 25.86 -2.64 -13.83
C LEU A 427 26.09 -2.27 -15.30
N ASN A 428 26.49 -1.03 -15.58
CA ASN A 428 26.80 -0.56 -16.93
C ASN A 428 27.97 -1.33 -17.54
N ASN A 429 29.01 -1.62 -16.74
CA ASN A 429 30.13 -2.45 -17.18
C ASN A 429 29.70 -3.90 -17.50
N ILE A 430 28.88 -4.53 -16.65
CA ILE A 430 28.33 -5.87 -16.90
C ILE A 430 27.48 -5.87 -18.18
N GLU A 431 26.67 -4.84 -18.41
CA GLU A 431 25.85 -4.72 -19.60
C GLU A 431 26.70 -4.55 -20.87
N GLN A 432 27.77 -3.75 -20.80
CA GLN A 432 28.72 -3.59 -21.90
C GLN A 432 29.43 -4.92 -22.22
N GLN A 433 29.95 -5.61 -21.21
CA GLN A 433 30.54 -6.95 -21.38
C GLN A 433 29.54 -7.95 -21.97
N GLY A 434 28.28 -7.88 -21.54
CA GLY A 434 27.19 -8.69 -22.09
C GLY A 434 26.91 -8.41 -23.58
N LYS A 435 26.93 -7.14 -23.98
CA LYS A 435 26.78 -6.71 -25.39
C LYS A 435 27.93 -7.20 -26.25
N GLU A 436 29.17 -7.01 -25.82
CA GLU A 436 30.38 -7.48 -26.53
C GLU A 436 30.40 -9.01 -26.67
N ASN A 437 30.02 -9.72 -25.60
CA ASN A 437 29.92 -11.18 -25.62
C ASN A 437 28.81 -11.67 -26.57
N ASN A 438 27.65 -11.02 -26.59
CA ASN A 438 26.56 -11.35 -27.52
C ASN A 438 26.94 -11.08 -29.00
N LEU A 439 27.69 -10.00 -29.29
CA LEU A 439 28.21 -9.73 -30.63
C LEU A 439 29.16 -10.86 -31.08
N THR A 440 30.02 -11.31 -30.18
CA THR A 440 30.93 -12.43 -30.44
C THR A 440 30.16 -13.73 -30.69
N ILE A 441 29.15 -14.03 -29.87
CA ILE A 441 28.25 -15.19 -30.07
C ILE A 441 27.56 -15.10 -31.42
N LYS A 442 27.07 -13.92 -31.82
CA LYS A 442 26.42 -13.72 -33.12
C LYS A 442 27.39 -14.00 -34.27
N ALA A 443 28.60 -13.45 -34.23
CA ALA A 443 29.63 -13.66 -35.24
C ALA A 443 30.08 -15.13 -35.34
N LEU A 444 30.14 -15.87 -34.22
CA LEU A 444 30.43 -17.30 -34.21
C LEU A 444 29.26 -18.11 -34.81
N ARG A 445 28.01 -17.74 -34.53
CA ARG A 445 26.81 -18.40 -35.09
C ARG A 445 26.66 -18.17 -36.59
N ASP A 446 26.99 -16.98 -37.08
CA ASP A 446 26.95 -16.66 -38.52
C ASP A 446 27.88 -17.58 -39.34
N LYS A 447 28.94 -18.10 -38.72
CA LYS A 447 29.89 -19.04 -39.36
C LYS A 447 29.37 -20.49 -39.45
N ILE A 448 28.31 -20.87 -38.72
CA ILE A 448 27.87 -22.28 -38.58
C ILE A 448 26.59 -22.61 -39.38
N SER A 449 25.96 -21.64 -40.02
CA SER A 449 24.62 -21.78 -40.64
C SER A 449 24.57 -22.78 -41.82
N ASN A 450 24.31 -24.07 -41.56
CA ASN A 450 24.22 -25.12 -42.59
C ASN A 450 22.88 -25.88 -42.56
N ILE A 451 21.94 -25.44 -43.42
CA ILE A 451 20.57 -25.98 -43.58
C ILE A 451 20.57 -27.45 -44.03
N ASP A 452 21.63 -27.91 -44.70
CA ASP A 452 21.74 -29.30 -45.18
C ASP A 452 21.69 -30.31 -44.03
N SER A 453 22.32 -29.98 -42.89
CA SER A 453 22.36 -30.87 -41.71
C SER A 453 20.97 -31.16 -41.13
N THR A 454 20.07 -30.18 -41.20
CA THR A 454 18.68 -30.33 -40.73
C THR A 454 17.89 -31.26 -41.65
N ILE A 455 18.07 -31.12 -42.96
CA ILE A 455 17.41 -31.96 -43.96
C ILE A 455 17.85 -33.42 -43.78
N ASP A 456 19.15 -33.63 -43.62
CA ASP A 456 19.71 -34.96 -43.39
C ASP A 456 19.17 -35.56 -42.09
N SER A 457 19.05 -34.78 -41.01
CA SER A 457 18.47 -35.23 -39.73
C SER A 457 17.02 -35.67 -39.89
N ILE A 458 16.17 -34.85 -40.51
CA ILE A 458 14.74 -35.18 -40.69
C ILE A 458 14.58 -36.41 -41.58
N ASN A 459 15.28 -36.46 -42.72
CA ASN A 459 15.21 -37.60 -43.64
C ASN A 459 15.76 -38.90 -43.03
N THR A 460 16.78 -38.81 -42.17
CA THR A 460 17.31 -39.98 -41.43
C THR A 460 16.29 -40.49 -40.41
N HIS A 461 15.62 -39.60 -39.66
CA HIS A 461 14.55 -40.00 -38.75
C HIS A 461 13.36 -40.65 -39.48
N LEU A 462 12.93 -40.08 -40.62
CA LEU A 462 11.87 -40.69 -41.44
C LEU A 462 12.23 -42.12 -41.88
N LYS A 463 13.47 -42.33 -42.36
CA LYS A 463 13.97 -43.67 -42.72
C LYS A 463 14.00 -44.63 -41.53
N ASN A 464 14.46 -44.17 -40.37
CA ASN A 464 14.51 -44.99 -39.14
C ASN A 464 13.11 -45.39 -38.65
N LEU A 465 12.10 -44.55 -38.88
CA LEU A 465 10.69 -44.83 -38.61
C LEU A 465 10.02 -45.70 -39.69
N GLY A 466 10.79 -46.18 -40.69
CA GLY A 466 10.30 -47.03 -41.78
C GLY A 466 9.55 -46.29 -42.89
N ILE A 467 9.62 -44.96 -42.93
CA ILE A 467 8.94 -44.13 -43.92
C ILE A 467 9.90 -43.80 -45.06
N SER A 468 9.62 -44.37 -46.24
CA SER A 468 10.37 -44.12 -47.48
C SER A 468 9.52 -43.46 -48.58
N GLY A 469 8.25 -43.17 -48.29
CA GLY A 469 7.27 -42.67 -49.26
C GLY A 469 7.37 -41.17 -49.59
N PHE A 470 8.16 -40.39 -48.83
CA PHE A 470 8.45 -38.97 -49.07
C PHE A 470 9.74 -38.55 -48.35
N CYS A 471 10.30 -37.39 -48.72
CA CYS A 471 11.45 -36.76 -48.07
C CYS A 471 11.34 -35.23 -48.10
N ILE A 472 12.21 -34.54 -47.37
CA ILE A 472 12.38 -33.09 -47.45
C ILE A 472 13.59 -32.76 -48.33
N GLU A 473 13.45 -31.76 -49.19
CA GLU A 473 14.51 -31.22 -50.05
C GLU A 473 14.61 -29.68 -49.89
N LYS A 474 15.76 -29.10 -50.25
CA LYS A 474 15.90 -27.65 -50.36
C LYS A 474 15.07 -27.10 -51.51
N HIS A 475 14.46 -25.93 -51.32
CA HIS A 475 13.83 -25.21 -52.41
C HIS A 475 14.89 -24.78 -53.43
N ALA A 476 14.59 -24.93 -54.73
CA ALA A 476 15.57 -24.76 -55.80
C ALA A 476 16.07 -23.30 -55.93
N GLU A 477 15.20 -22.32 -55.72
CA GLU A 477 15.51 -20.89 -55.84
C GLU A 477 15.77 -20.21 -54.48
N ARG A 478 15.11 -20.69 -53.42
CA ARG A 478 15.18 -20.14 -52.06
C ARG A 478 15.93 -21.12 -51.17
N LYS A 479 17.25 -21.03 -51.18
CA LYS A 479 18.14 -21.98 -50.49
C LYS A 479 17.95 -22.03 -48.96
N ASP A 480 17.20 -21.09 -48.41
CA ASP A 480 16.78 -20.95 -47.01
C ASP A 480 15.43 -21.59 -46.67
N MET A 481 14.76 -22.22 -47.64
CA MET A 481 13.47 -22.88 -47.48
C MET A 481 13.53 -24.36 -47.86
N TYR A 482 12.58 -25.14 -47.35
CA TYR A 482 12.41 -26.54 -47.66
C TYR A 482 11.08 -26.82 -48.37
N ILE A 483 11.04 -27.94 -49.09
CA ILE A 483 9.83 -28.51 -49.68
C ILE A 483 9.75 -30.01 -49.38
N ILE A 484 8.53 -30.51 -49.25
CA ILE A 484 8.26 -31.95 -49.16
C ILE A 484 8.18 -32.52 -50.58
N SER A 485 9.02 -33.50 -50.89
CA SER A 485 9.09 -34.18 -52.19
C SER A 485 8.72 -35.66 -52.08
N ARG A 486 8.16 -36.22 -53.16
CA ARG A 486 7.87 -37.65 -53.30
C ARG A 486 8.52 -38.18 -54.59
N PRO A 487 9.14 -39.38 -54.59
CA PRO A 487 9.72 -39.96 -55.79
C PRO A 487 8.67 -40.10 -56.91
N GLY A 488 8.93 -39.52 -58.09
CA GLY A 488 8.06 -39.63 -59.27
C GLY A 488 6.94 -38.58 -59.43
N HIS A 489 6.81 -37.60 -58.54
CA HIS A 489 5.82 -36.51 -58.66
C HIS A 489 6.42 -35.19 -59.17
N THR A 490 5.67 -34.46 -60.00
CA THR A 490 6.04 -33.11 -60.49
C THR A 490 5.95 -32.05 -59.39
N LYS A 491 6.93 -31.13 -59.35
CA LYS A 491 7.19 -30.09 -58.32
C LYS A 491 6.03 -29.13 -57.94
N ASN A 492 4.87 -29.20 -58.59
CA ASN A 492 3.75 -28.25 -58.42
C ASN A 492 2.51 -28.81 -57.67
N GLN A 493 2.59 -30.00 -57.06
CA GLN A 493 1.51 -30.51 -56.20
C GLN A 493 1.87 -30.32 -54.73
N ASN A 494 0.91 -29.86 -53.92
CA ASN A 494 1.09 -29.70 -52.48
C ASN A 494 1.12 -31.08 -51.80
N VAL A 495 2.32 -31.70 -51.77
CA VAL A 495 2.56 -33.08 -51.33
C VAL A 495 2.05 -33.32 -49.91
N TYR A 496 2.15 -32.31 -49.04
CA TYR A 496 1.67 -32.39 -47.66
C TYR A 496 0.20 -32.81 -47.54
N ARG A 497 -0.68 -32.30 -48.42
CA ARG A 497 -2.12 -32.64 -48.41
C ARG A 497 -2.39 -34.09 -48.83
N SER A 498 -1.47 -34.72 -49.55
CA SER A 498 -1.58 -36.10 -50.02
C SER A 498 -1.07 -37.16 -49.03
N LEU A 499 -0.41 -36.73 -47.95
CA LEU A 499 0.08 -37.61 -46.90
C LEU A 499 -1.08 -38.13 -46.03
N SER A 500 -0.90 -39.32 -45.44
CA SER A 500 -1.82 -39.82 -44.41
C SER A 500 -1.74 -38.95 -43.15
N GLU A 501 -2.79 -38.96 -42.32
CA GLU A 501 -2.80 -38.20 -41.06
C GLU A 501 -1.63 -38.58 -40.14
N GLY A 502 -1.24 -39.85 -40.10
CA GLY A 502 -0.06 -40.28 -39.34
C GLY A 502 1.26 -39.73 -39.88
N GLU A 503 1.45 -39.76 -41.21
CA GLU A 503 2.65 -39.19 -41.86
C GLU A 503 2.73 -37.67 -41.68
N LYS A 504 1.59 -36.96 -41.74
CA LYS A 504 1.51 -35.53 -41.46
C LYS A 504 1.97 -35.22 -40.04
N THR A 505 1.47 -35.95 -39.04
CA THR A 505 1.87 -35.77 -37.64
C THR A 505 3.36 -36.03 -37.44
N LEU A 506 3.92 -37.05 -38.08
CA LEU A 506 5.35 -37.37 -37.96
C LEU A 506 6.24 -36.29 -38.57
N ILE A 507 5.95 -35.82 -39.79
CA ILE A 507 6.79 -34.82 -40.44
C ILE A 507 6.71 -33.46 -39.74
N THR A 508 5.53 -33.05 -39.29
CA THR A 508 5.36 -31.79 -38.54
C THR A 508 6.06 -31.85 -37.20
N PHE A 509 6.01 -33.01 -36.52
CA PHE A 509 6.68 -33.19 -35.26
C PHE A 509 8.22 -33.22 -35.41
N LEU A 510 8.75 -33.91 -36.41
CA LEU A 510 10.20 -33.91 -36.69
C LEU A 510 10.70 -32.51 -37.08
N TYR A 511 9.93 -31.76 -37.86
CA TYR A 511 10.23 -30.36 -38.16
C TYR A 511 10.24 -29.49 -36.89
N PHE A 512 9.25 -29.66 -36.01
CA PHE A 512 9.21 -28.98 -34.72
C PHE A 512 10.39 -29.36 -33.81
N LEU A 513 10.80 -30.63 -33.82
CA LEU A 513 11.96 -31.11 -33.08
C LEU A 513 13.23 -30.37 -33.53
N GLU A 514 13.43 -30.20 -34.83
CA GLU A 514 14.55 -29.43 -35.34
C GLU A 514 14.40 -27.93 -34.99
N CYS A 515 13.19 -27.36 -35.05
CA CYS A 515 12.93 -25.99 -34.57
C CYS A 515 13.28 -25.80 -33.08
N CYS A 516 13.22 -26.85 -32.26
CA CYS A 516 13.64 -26.81 -30.86
C CYS A 516 15.16 -26.86 -30.68
N LYS A 517 15.89 -27.44 -31.65
CA LYS A 517 17.36 -27.53 -31.64
C LYS A 517 18.03 -26.32 -32.29
N GLY A 518 17.36 -25.69 -33.25
CA GLY A 518 17.89 -24.59 -34.06
C GLY A 518 17.09 -23.31 -33.94
N LYS A 519 17.43 -22.31 -34.77
CA LYS A 519 16.63 -21.09 -34.96
C LYS A 519 16.10 -21.05 -36.39
N THR A 520 14.88 -20.55 -36.58
CA THR A 520 14.25 -20.39 -37.92
C THR A 520 14.52 -19.01 -38.54
N ASP A 521 15.08 -18.06 -37.78
CA ASP A 521 15.46 -16.73 -38.27
C ASP A 521 16.92 -16.44 -37.87
N LYS A 522 17.73 -16.03 -38.86
CA LYS A 522 19.14 -15.66 -38.69
C LYS A 522 19.30 -14.40 -37.83
N ASN A 523 18.29 -13.53 -37.81
CA ASN A 523 18.29 -12.29 -37.05
C ASN A 523 17.62 -12.42 -35.68
N ASP A 524 17.21 -13.63 -35.27
CA ASP A 524 16.57 -13.84 -33.97
C ASP A 524 17.55 -13.59 -32.81
N THR A 525 17.48 -12.39 -32.25
CA THR A 525 18.24 -11.93 -31.08
C THR A 525 17.62 -12.37 -29.76
N ASP A 526 16.51 -13.12 -29.76
CA ASP A 526 15.86 -13.55 -28.53
C ASP A 526 16.79 -14.47 -27.73
N SER A 527 17.10 -14.03 -26.52
CA SER A 527 18.00 -14.67 -25.57
C SER A 527 17.30 -15.28 -24.37
N ARG A 528 15.96 -15.29 -24.36
CA ARG A 528 15.16 -15.89 -23.29
C ARG A 528 15.35 -17.40 -23.23
N ASP A 529 15.09 -17.99 -22.07
CA ASP A 529 15.17 -19.44 -21.88
C ASP A 529 14.10 -20.16 -22.70
N ILE A 530 14.42 -21.30 -23.30
CA ILE A 530 13.45 -22.03 -24.15
C ILE A 530 12.41 -22.71 -23.26
N PHE A 531 11.13 -22.45 -23.56
CA PHE A 531 9.98 -23.15 -22.98
C PHE A 531 9.24 -23.92 -24.08
N ILE A 532 9.29 -25.24 -24.04
CA ILE A 532 8.67 -26.12 -25.06
C ILE A 532 7.29 -26.53 -24.59
N VAL A 533 6.27 -26.30 -25.41
CA VAL A 533 4.89 -26.76 -25.18
C VAL A 533 4.51 -27.71 -26.30
N ILE A 534 4.06 -28.91 -25.95
CA ILE A 534 3.65 -29.94 -26.90
C ILE A 534 2.21 -30.32 -26.61
N ASP A 535 1.31 -30.08 -27.56
CA ASP A 535 -0.08 -30.47 -27.50
C ASP A 535 -0.34 -31.68 -28.39
N ASP A 536 -0.53 -32.81 -27.74
CA ASP A 536 -0.94 -34.09 -28.31
C ASP A 536 -0.16 -34.53 -29.58
N PRO A 537 1.13 -34.87 -29.43
CA PRO A 537 2.02 -35.14 -30.57
C PRO A 537 1.73 -36.45 -31.31
N ILE A 538 0.69 -37.18 -30.91
CA ILE A 538 0.38 -38.53 -31.36
C ILE A 538 -1.04 -38.69 -31.89
N SER A 539 -1.75 -37.59 -32.15
CA SER A 539 -3.10 -37.65 -32.74
C SER A 539 -3.09 -38.49 -34.02
N SER A 540 -3.93 -39.53 -34.05
CA SER A 540 -4.09 -40.46 -35.18
C SER A 540 -2.86 -41.32 -35.55
N LEU A 541 -1.90 -41.51 -34.64
CA LEU A 541 -0.77 -42.43 -34.85
C LEU A 541 -1.09 -43.88 -34.45
N SER A 542 -0.42 -44.84 -35.11
CA SER A 542 -0.43 -46.25 -34.70
C SER A 542 0.36 -46.44 -33.38
N GLN A 543 0.07 -47.53 -32.65
CA GLN A 543 0.71 -47.83 -31.36
C GLN A 543 2.24 -47.89 -31.43
N ASN A 544 2.81 -48.31 -32.57
CA ASN A 544 4.26 -48.40 -32.75
C ASN A 544 4.93 -47.02 -32.70
N TYR A 545 4.34 -46.01 -33.34
CA TYR A 545 4.89 -44.65 -33.36
C TYR A 545 4.74 -43.91 -32.03
N VAL A 546 3.82 -44.33 -31.16
CA VAL A 546 3.66 -43.73 -29.82
C VAL A 546 4.94 -43.92 -28.99
N TYR A 547 5.57 -45.10 -29.07
CA TYR A 547 6.84 -45.38 -28.37
C TYR A 547 7.99 -44.54 -28.93
N ASP A 548 8.09 -44.44 -30.25
CA ASP A 548 9.14 -43.67 -30.90
C ASP A 548 9.05 -42.17 -30.55
N ILE A 549 7.84 -41.61 -30.59
CA ILE A 549 7.62 -40.20 -30.25
C ILE A 549 7.90 -39.93 -28.77
N ALA A 550 7.48 -40.83 -27.86
CA ALA A 550 7.80 -40.71 -26.44
C ALA A 550 9.32 -40.76 -26.19
N SER A 551 10.02 -41.66 -26.88
CA SER A 551 11.48 -41.79 -26.82
C SER A 551 12.18 -40.52 -27.34
N ILE A 552 11.76 -40.00 -28.49
CA ILE A 552 12.29 -38.77 -29.09
C ILE A 552 12.12 -37.59 -28.11
N ILE A 553 10.92 -37.41 -27.56
CA ILE A 553 10.65 -36.34 -26.58
C ILE A 553 11.54 -36.50 -25.34
N HIS A 554 11.66 -37.71 -24.81
CA HIS A 554 12.47 -37.94 -23.62
C HIS A 554 13.96 -37.61 -23.86
N HIS A 555 14.54 -38.13 -24.95
CA HIS A 555 15.96 -38.03 -25.21
C HIS A 555 16.39 -36.68 -25.81
N HIS A 556 15.59 -36.10 -26.70
CA HIS A 556 15.97 -34.88 -27.41
C HIS A 556 15.39 -33.59 -26.82
N ILE A 557 14.27 -33.67 -26.08
CA ILE A 557 13.61 -32.50 -25.48
C ILE A 557 13.83 -32.47 -23.96
N ILE A 558 13.44 -33.52 -23.24
CA ILE A 558 13.47 -33.54 -21.77
C ILE A 558 14.90 -33.61 -21.22
N LYS A 559 15.75 -34.47 -21.80
CA LYS A 559 17.16 -34.63 -21.38
C LYS A 559 18.08 -33.50 -21.85
N ASN A 560 17.63 -32.67 -22.78
CA ASN A 560 18.45 -31.59 -23.33
C ASN A 560 18.62 -30.44 -22.32
N GLU A 561 19.86 -30.11 -21.97
CA GLU A 561 20.20 -29.10 -20.95
C GLU A 561 19.84 -27.67 -21.35
N SER A 562 19.74 -27.41 -22.65
CA SER A 562 19.29 -26.11 -23.19
C SER A 562 17.81 -25.84 -22.94
N THR A 563 17.01 -26.90 -22.73
CA THR A 563 15.57 -26.79 -22.47
C THR A 563 15.32 -26.60 -20.98
N LYS A 564 14.96 -25.37 -20.60
CA LYS A 564 14.71 -25.01 -19.19
C LYS A 564 13.32 -25.41 -18.70
N LYS A 565 12.34 -25.48 -19.61
CA LYS A 565 10.99 -25.90 -19.25
C LYS A 565 10.28 -26.63 -20.38
N VAL A 566 9.48 -27.62 -20.01
CA VAL A 566 8.63 -28.42 -20.92
C VAL A 566 7.23 -28.54 -20.34
N LEU A 567 6.22 -28.36 -21.19
CA LEU A 567 4.82 -28.68 -20.92
C LEU A 567 4.32 -29.64 -22.00
N ILE A 568 3.87 -30.83 -21.60
CA ILE A 568 3.31 -31.84 -22.50
C ILE A 568 1.85 -32.03 -22.13
N LEU A 569 0.97 -31.89 -23.11
CA LEU A 569 -0.46 -32.12 -22.99
C LEU A 569 -0.81 -33.35 -23.84
N THR A 570 -1.56 -34.29 -23.30
CA THR A 570 -2.01 -35.45 -24.08
C THR A 570 -3.37 -35.97 -23.61
N HIS A 571 -4.09 -36.59 -24.52
CA HIS A 571 -5.30 -37.35 -24.21
C HIS A 571 -5.09 -38.87 -24.20
N ASN A 572 -3.92 -39.34 -24.59
CA ASN A 572 -3.62 -40.76 -24.68
C ASN A 572 -2.92 -41.25 -23.41
N LEU A 573 -3.57 -42.19 -22.73
CA LEU A 573 -3.07 -42.73 -21.47
C LEU A 573 -1.79 -43.56 -21.64
N TYR A 574 -1.66 -44.31 -22.73
CA TYR A 574 -0.47 -45.12 -23.02
C TYR A 574 0.76 -44.24 -23.21
N PHE A 575 0.63 -43.15 -23.97
CA PHE A 575 1.71 -42.18 -24.18
C PHE A 575 2.10 -41.48 -22.88
N PHE A 576 1.11 -41.09 -22.07
CA PHE A 576 1.34 -40.53 -20.74
C PHE A 576 2.15 -41.49 -19.85
N HIS A 577 1.77 -42.78 -19.81
CA HIS A 577 2.52 -43.79 -19.06
C HIS A 577 3.94 -44.01 -19.60
N GLU A 578 4.11 -44.01 -20.92
CA GLU A 578 5.44 -44.22 -21.51
C GLU A 578 6.39 -43.07 -21.17
N LEU A 579 5.92 -41.82 -21.21
CA LEU A 579 6.71 -40.66 -20.75
C LEU A 579 7.11 -40.76 -19.28
N ILE A 580 6.21 -41.24 -18.42
CA ILE A 580 6.51 -41.49 -17.00
C ILE A 580 7.51 -42.64 -16.84
N LYS A 581 7.39 -43.71 -17.64
CA LYS A 581 8.27 -44.88 -17.56
C LYS A 581 9.70 -44.56 -17.98
N LEU A 582 9.87 -43.69 -18.97
CA LEU A 582 11.18 -43.19 -19.43
C LEU A 582 11.81 -42.21 -18.42
N SER A 583 11.04 -41.66 -17.48
CA SER A 583 11.56 -40.75 -16.45
C SER A 583 12.52 -41.44 -15.44
N PRO A 584 13.38 -40.68 -14.74
CA PRO A 584 14.40 -41.26 -13.86
C PRO A 584 13.82 -42.14 -12.74
N LYS A 585 14.30 -43.37 -12.62
CA LYS A 585 14.03 -44.27 -11.48
C LYS A 585 15.06 -44.02 -10.38
N SER A 586 14.79 -43.15 -9.41
CA SER A 586 15.63 -43.01 -8.21
C SER A 586 15.10 -43.87 -7.07
N ARG A 587 15.98 -44.40 -6.21
CA ARG A 587 15.65 -45.23 -5.03
C ARG A 587 14.60 -44.62 -4.07
N GLU A 588 14.31 -43.32 -4.15
CA GLU A 588 13.33 -42.62 -3.29
C GLU A 588 12.39 -41.64 -4.03
N ASP A 589 12.24 -41.72 -5.37
CA ASP A 589 11.44 -40.78 -6.20
C ASP A 589 11.75 -39.26 -6.04
N LYS A 590 12.77 -38.87 -5.25
CA LYS A 590 13.12 -37.47 -4.94
C LYS A 590 13.45 -36.65 -6.19
N LEU A 591 14.19 -37.23 -7.14
CA LEU A 591 14.56 -36.54 -8.38
C LEU A 591 13.36 -36.31 -9.30
N PHE A 592 12.42 -37.26 -9.32
CA PHE A 592 11.17 -37.13 -10.06
C PHE A 592 10.30 -36.02 -9.47
N LYS A 593 10.03 -36.06 -8.16
CA LYS A 593 9.23 -35.03 -7.44
C LYS A 593 9.86 -33.63 -7.53
N LYS A 594 11.18 -33.53 -7.65
CA LYS A 594 11.89 -32.24 -7.83
C LYS A 594 11.63 -31.65 -9.21
N ASN A 595 11.65 -32.46 -10.27
CA ASN A 595 11.71 -31.99 -11.65
C ASN A 595 10.40 -32.12 -12.44
N TYR A 596 9.47 -32.98 -12.00
CA TYR A 596 8.23 -33.30 -12.71
C TYR A 596 7.00 -32.81 -11.94
N TYR A 597 6.04 -32.27 -12.68
CA TYR A 597 4.65 -32.06 -12.26
C TYR A 597 3.74 -32.92 -13.14
N LEU A 598 2.81 -33.64 -12.53
CA LEU A 598 1.78 -34.40 -13.25
C LEU A 598 0.42 -33.83 -12.89
N GLY A 599 -0.37 -33.48 -13.90
CA GLY A 599 -1.72 -32.97 -13.70
C GLY A 599 -2.76 -33.70 -14.54
N ARG A 600 -4.01 -33.69 -14.08
CA ARG A 600 -5.17 -34.16 -14.82
C ARG A 600 -6.10 -32.99 -15.11
N VAL A 601 -6.47 -32.84 -16.37
CA VAL A 601 -7.47 -31.86 -16.82
C VAL A 601 -8.80 -32.59 -17.01
N THR A 602 -9.76 -32.30 -16.14
CA THR A 602 -11.14 -32.82 -16.23
C THR A 602 -12.11 -31.70 -16.54
N LYS A 603 -13.24 -32.04 -17.15
CA LYS A 603 -14.30 -31.09 -17.47
C LYS A 603 -15.64 -31.70 -17.09
N ASN A 604 -16.32 -31.06 -16.14
CA ASN A 604 -17.74 -31.23 -15.93
C ASN A 604 -18.45 -30.08 -16.66
N ASP A 605 -18.84 -29.02 -15.94
CA ASP A 605 -19.32 -27.78 -16.55
C ASP A 605 -18.16 -26.91 -17.06
N PHE A 606 -17.08 -26.86 -16.27
CA PHE A 606 -15.86 -26.11 -16.56
C PHE A 606 -14.63 -26.99 -16.38
N SER A 607 -13.55 -26.63 -17.07
CA SER A 607 -12.24 -27.28 -16.97
C SER A 607 -11.59 -27.02 -15.63
N ILE A 608 -11.14 -28.09 -14.97
CA ILE A 608 -10.41 -28.04 -13.70
C ILE A 608 -9.11 -28.83 -13.89
N ILE A 609 -8.04 -28.36 -13.24
CA ILE A 609 -6.72 -29.00 -13.25
C ILE A 609 -6.43 -29.49 -11.84
N THR A 610 -6.18 -30.79 -11.69
CA THR A 610 -5.82 -31.41 -10.41
C THR A 610 -4.45 -32.07 -10.51
N GLU A 611 -3.65 -31.95 -9.46
CA GLU A 611 -2.38 -32.68 -9.39
C GLU A 611 -2.65 -34.19 -9.20
N ILE A 612 -1.86 -35.00 -9.90
CA ILE A 612 -1.96 -36.46 -9.84
C ILE A 612 -0.62 -37.06 -9.42
N GLN A 613 -0.66 -38.12 -8.62
CA GLN A 613 0.55 -38.85 -8.26
C GLN A 613 0.93 -39.84 -9.37
N LYS A 614 2.22 -40.17 -9.46
CA LYS A 614 2.77 -41.16 -10.40
C LYS A 614 2.02 -42.50 -10.38
N ASN A 615 1.50 -42.90 -9.21
CA ASN A 615 0.79 -44.17 -9.00
C ASN A 615 -0.74 -44.03 -9.06
N SER A 616 -1.27 -42.82 -9.25
CA SER A 616 -2.72 -42.54 -9.17
C SER A 616 -3.48 -42.84 -10.47
N ILE A 617 -2.78 -42.90 -11.60
CA ILE A 617 -3.36 -43.39 -12.85
C ILE A 617 -3.08 -44.88 -12.91
N GLN A 618 -4.10 -45.64 -12.53
CA GLN A 618 -4.08 -47.09 -12.44
C GLN A 618 -4.45 -47.71 -13.79
N ASN A 619 -3.72 -48.74 -14.20
CA ASN A 619 -4.17 -49.58 -15.32
C ASN A 619 -5.50 -50.27 -14.96
N GLU A 620 -6.25 -50.73 -15.95
CA GLU A 620 -7.59 -51.33 -15.77
C GLU A 620 -7.64 -52.41 -14.67
N TYR A 621 -6.60 -53.25 -14.60
CA TYR A 621 -6.43 -54.24 -13.53
C TYR A 621 -6.32 -53.63 -12.13
N GLN A 622 -5.50 -52.58 -11.95
CA GLN A 622 -5.34 -51.89 -10.66
C GLN A 622 -6.64 -51.17 -10.25
N SER A 623 -7.41 -50.67 -11.22
CA SER A 623 -8.71 -50.04 -10.97
C SER A 623 -9.71 -51.03 -10.37
N LEU A 624 -9.70 -52.31 -10.81
CA LEU A 624 -10.54 -53.35 -10.20
C LEU A 624 -10.22 -53.54 -8.71
N TRP A 625 -8.93 -53.57 -8.34
CA TRP A 625 -8.50 -53.65 -6.93
C TRP A 625 -8.88 -52.41 -6.13
N GLN A 626 -8.85 -51.21 -6.74
CA GLN A 626 -9.30 -49.99 -6.06
C GLN A 626 -10.80 -49.98 -5.81
N ILE A 627 -11.63 -50.40 -6.78
CA ILE A 627 -13.08 -50.50 -6.57
C ILE A 627 -13.40 -51.56 -5.49
N LEU A 628 -12.61 -52.63 -5.42
CA LEU A 628 -12.74 -53.63 -4.35
C LEU A 628 -12.44 -53.04 -2.97
N LYS A 629 -11.36 -52.23 -2.85
CA LYS A 629 -11.02 -51.49 -1.62
C LYS A 629 -12.10 -50.46 -1.24
N ASP A 630 -12.60 -49.71 -2.21
CA ASP A 630 -13.65 -48.72 -1.99
C ASP A 630 -14.97 -49.37 -1.54
N ALA A 631 -15.28 -50.58 -2.03
CA ALA A 631 -16.42 -51.35 -1.58
C ALA A 631 -16.26 -51.87 -0.14
N LYS A 632 -15.04 -52.25 0.27
CA LYS A 632 -14.69 -52.59 1.67
C LYS A 632 -14.90 -51.39 2.60
N ASP A 633 -14.45 -50.21 2.17
CA ASP A 633 -14.58 -48.95 2.92
C ASP A 633 -16.01 -48.36 2.92
N GLY A 634 -16.98 -49.01 2.29
CA GLY A 634 -18.37 -48.53 2.18
C GLY A 634 -18.58 -47.37 1.20
N LYS A 635 -17.58 -47.04 0.37
CA LYS A 635 -17.62 -45.96 -0.62
C LYS A 635 -18.22 -46.38 -1.96
N ALA A 636 -18.37 -47.68 -2.22
CA ALA A 636 -18.97 -48.24 -3.42
C ALA A 636 -20.08 -49.26 -3.09
N ASN A 637 -21.00 -49.48 -4.02
CA ASN A 637 -22.14 -50.37 -3.82
C ASN A 637 -21.66 -51.83 -3.64
N LYS A 638 -22.11 -52.53 -2.59
CA LYS A 638 -21.68 -53.92 -2.30
C LYS A 638 -22.09 -54.93 -3.40
N ILE A 639 -23.06 -54.58 -4.25
CA ILE A 639 -23.57 -55.42 -5.33
C ILE A 639 -22.50 -55.72 -6.40
N ILE A 640 -21.51 -54.84 -6.62
CA ILE A 640 -20.51 -55.02 -7.68
C ILE A 640 -19.30 -55.88 -7.26
N ILE A 641 -19.15 -56.19 -5.96
CA ILE A 641 -18.02 -56.95 -5.40
C ILE A 641 -17.76 -58.28 -6.15
N PRO A 642 -18.77 -59.13 -6.44
CA PRO A 642 -18.52 -60.46 -7.01
C PRO A 642 -17.94 -60.40 -8.42
N ASN A 643 -18.46 -59.48 -9.25
CA ASN A 643 -18.02 -59.29 -10.62
C ASN A 643 -16.57 -58.79 -10.65
N ILE A 644 -16.22 -57.87 -9.74
CA ILE A 644 -14.86 -57.36 -9.61
C ILE A 644 -13.88 -58.46 -9.18
N MET A 645 -14.24 -59.25 -8.16
CA MET A 645 -13.40 -60.36 -7.69
C MET A 645 -13.13 -61.39 -8.78
N ARG A 646 -14.15 -61.72 -9.58
CA ARG A 646 -14.00 -62.62 -10.73
C ARG A 646 -13.05 -62.05 -11.78
N ASN A 647 -13.25 -60.79 -12.19
CA ASN A 647 -12.38 -60.13 -13.16
C ASN A 647 -10.93 -60.05 -12.67
N ILE A 648 -10.71 -59.84 -11.36
CA ILE A 648 -9.37 -59.85 -10.76
C ILE A 648 -8.70 -61.23 -10.93
N LEU A 649 -9.41 -62.30 -10.57
CA LEU A 649 -8.89 -63.67 -10.70
C LEU A 649 -8.61 -64.02 -12.17
N GLU A 650 -9.58 -63.81 -13.05
CA GLU A 650 -9.42 -64.12 -14.47
C GLU A 650 -8.29 -63.32 -15.11
N TYR A 651 -8.21 -62.00 -14.85
CA TYR A 651 -7.15 -61.16 -15.42
C TYR A 651 -5.76 -61.57 -14.92
N TYR A 652 -5.60 -61.85 -13.62
CA TYR A 652 -4.32 -62.25 -13.05
C TYR A 652 -3.86 -63.62 -13.55
N PHE A 653 -4.71 -64.64 -13.43
CA PHE A 653 -4.32 -66.00 -13.79
C PHE A 653 -4.23 -66.21 -15.30
N ALA A 654 -4.95 -65.43 -16.11
CA ALA A 654 -4.70 -65.36 -17.56
C ALA A 654 -3.34 -64.73 -17.87
N PHE A 655 -2.98 -63.64 -17.18
CA PHE A 655 -1.69 -62.97 -17.37
C PHE A 655 -0.49 -63.85 -16.97
N VAL A 656 -0.60 -64.62 -15.89
CA VAL A 656 0.47 -65.53 -15.42
C VAL A 656 0.42 -66.90 -16.13
N HIS A 657 -0.51 -67.08 -17.08
CA HIS A 657 -0.74 -68.36 -17.78
C HIS A 657 -0.98 -69.55 -16.85
N ARG A 658 -1.76 -69.33 -15.78
CA ARG A 658 -2.10 -70.32 -14.73
C ARG A 658 -3.62 -70.47 -14.52
N THR A 659 -4.40 -70.28 -15.58
CA THR A 659 -5.87 -70.45 -15.54
C THR A 659 -6.30 -71.85 -15.12
N ASP A 660 -5.53 -72.88 -15.51
CA ASP A 660 -5.81 -74.28 -15.16
C ASP A 660 -5.59 -74.51 -13.65
N ALA A 661 -4.50 -73.97 -13.08
CA ALA A 661 -4.23 -74.04 -11.65
C ALA A 661 -5.28 -73.31 -10.80
N LEU A 662 -5.81 -72.19 -11.29
CA LEU A 662 -6.94 -71.50 -10.67
C LEU A 662 -8.18 -72.40 -10.67
N GLN A 663 -8.53 -73.02 -11.80
CA GLN A 663 -9.72 -73.88 -11.90
C GLN A 663 -9.63 -75.14 -11.03
N ASP A 664 -8.45 -75.77 -10.98
CA ASP A 664 -8.21 -76.94 -10.15
C ASP A 664 -8.38 -76.61 -8.66
N GLU A 665 -7.80 -75.49 -8.20
CA GLU A 665 -7.88 -75.09 -6.80
C GLU A 665 -9.29 -74.58 -6.42
N LEU A 666 -9.98 -73.86 -7.31
CA LEU A 666 -11.39 -73.49 -7.12
C LEU A 666 -12.28 -74.73 -7.01
N THR A 667 -12.06 -75.76 -7.83
CA THR A 667 -12.81 -77.02 -7.80
C THR A 667 -12.53 -77.80 -6.52
N LYS A 668 -11.28 -77.82 -6.06
CA LYS A 668 -10.85 -78.48 -4.82
C LYS A 668 -11.45 -77.81 -3.59
N LEU A 669 -11.37 -76.47 -3.49
CA LEU A 669 -11.96 -75.70 -2.40
C LEU A 669 -13.50 -75.80 -2.37
N ALA A 670 -14.16 -75.98 -3.52
CA ALA A 670 -15.61 -76.19 -3.61
C ALA A 670 -16.09 -77.59 -3.19
N ARG A 671 -15.19 -78.59 -3.15
CA ARG A 671 -15.47 -79.99 -2.76
C ARG A 671 -15.19 -80.28 -1.28
N ASP A 672 -14.59 -79.34 -0.56
CA ASP A 672 -14.33 -79.48 0.87
C ASP A 672 -15.62 -79.22 1.68
N ASP A 673 -16.23 -80.28 2.20
CA ASP A 673 -17.48 -80.22 2.98
C ASP A 673 -17.32 -79.45 4.31
N SER A 674 -16.08 -79.20 4.76
CA SER A 674 -15.81 -78.38 5.95
C SER A 674 -15.89 -76.86 5.68
N ASN A 675 -15.93 -76.43 4.40
CA ASN A 675 -15.89 -75.03 3.99
C ASN A 675 -17.19 -74.58 3.29
N SER A 676 -18.31 -74.68 4.01
CA SER A 676 -19.65 -74.30 3.51
C SER A 676 -19.73 -72.85 3.02
N ASP A 677 -18.96 -71.93 3.63
CA ASP A 677 -18.87 -70.52 3.25
C ASP A 677 -18.22 -70.31 1.86
N PHE A 678 -17.21 -71.11 1.50
CA PHE A 678 -16.57 -71.02 0.18
C PHE A 678 -17.51 -71.49 -0.94
N LYS A 679 -18.35 -72.51 -0.69
CA LYS A 679 -19.33 -73.00 -1.68
C LYS A 679 -20.37 -71.93 -2.03
N ALA A 680 -20.79 -71.14 -1.03
CA ALA A 680 -21.67 -70.00 -1.22
C ALA A 680 -20.97 -68.87 -2.01
N PHE A 681 -19.71 -68.55 -1.67
CA PHE A 681 -18.89 -67.58 -2.40
C PHE A 681 -18.63 -67.98 -3.86
N TYR A 682 -18.22 -69.23 -4.10
CA TYR A 682 -17.95 -69.76 -5.44
C TYR A 682 -19.19 -69.74 -6.33
N ARG A 683 -20.37 -70.05 -5.77
CA ARG A 683 -21.64 -69.87 -6.48
C ARG A 683 -21.97 -68.41 -6.75
N TYR A 684 -21.65 -67.52 -5.80
CA TYR A 684 -21.97 -66.09 -5.89
C TYR A 684 -21.13 -65.36 -6.95
N ILE A 685 -19.82 -65.61 -7.04
CA ILE A 685 -18.96 -65.06 -8.09
C ILE A 685 -19.29 -65.65 -9.48
N ASN A 686 -19.79 -66.89 -9.54
CA ASN A 686 -20.17 -67.54 -10.80
C ASN A 686 -21.58 -67.18 -11.28
N ARG A 687 -22.55 -66.93 -10.39
CA ARG A 687 -23.89 -66.44 -10.75
C ARG A 687 -23.88 -64.95 -11.08
N GLY A 688 -23.16 -64.13 -10.31
CA GLY A 688 -23.11 -62.67 -10.50
C GLY A 688 -22.39 -62.20 -11.78
N SER A 689 -21.80 -63.13 -12.54
CA SER A 689 -21.08 -62.91 -13.79
C SER A 689 -21.80 -63.42 -15.04
N HIS A 690 -22.86 -64.23 -14.88
CA HIS A 690 -23.69 -64.68 -15.99
C HIS A 690 -24.95 -63.83 -16.07
N SER A 691 -25.28 -63.41 -17.29
CA SER A 691 -26.47 -62.65 -17.66
C SER A 691 -27.76 -63.46 -17.46
N ASP A 692 -28.12 -63.76 -16.21
CA ASP A 692 -29.45 -64.28 -15.87
C ASP A 692 -30.40 -63.11 -15.62
N ALA A 693 -31.48 -63.03 -16.38
CA ALA A 693 -32.43 -61.90 -16.44
C ALA A 693 -33.25 -61.68 -15.15
N VAL A 694 -32.96 -62.41 -14.06
CA VAL A 694 -33.65 -62.31 -12.78
C VAL A 694 -32.60 -62.22 -11.66
N ASN A 695 -32.00 -61.04 -11.50
CA ASN A 695 -31.25 -60.71 -10.29
C ASN A 695 -32.25 -60.45 -9.15
N ILE A 696 -32.61 -61.50 -8.41
CA ILE A 696 -33.42 -61.35 -7.19
C ILE A 696 -32.52 -60.74 -6.10
N THR A 697 -32.68 -59.44 -5.88
CA THR A 697 -32.03 -58.66 -4.82
C THR A 697 -32.79 -58.78 -3.51
N ASP A 698 -32.83 -59.98 -2.94
CA ASP A 698 -33.27 -60.19 -1.54
C ASP A 698 -32.43 -61.29 -0.88
N MET A 699 -31.11 -61.15 -1.02
CA MET A 699 -30.13 -61.93 -0.28
C MET A 699 -29.53 -60.96 0.73
N GLY A 700 -29.82 -61.20 2.02
CA GLY A 700 -29.54 -60.30 3.14
C GLY A 700 -28.09 -59.84 3.25
N ASP A 701 -27.84 -58.88 4.15
CA ASP A 701 -26.54 -58.25 4.43
C ASP A 701 -25.39 -59.27 4.60
N ILE A 702 -24.76 -59.69 3.51
CA ILE A 702 -23.53 -60.47 3.58
C ILE A 702 -22.36 -59.50 3.74
N ASP A 703 -21.61 -59.73 4.80
CA ASP A 703 -20.44 -58.96 5.18
C ASP A 703 -19.32 -59.05 4.12
N PRO A 704 -18.90 -57.93 3.49
CA PRO A 704 -17.79 -57.89 2.53
C PRO A 704 -16.50 -58.53 3.04
N ASP A 705 -16.24 -58.48 4.35
CA ASP A 705 -15.02 -59.03 4.94
C ASP A 705 -14.95 -60.56 4.82
N LYS A 706 -16.10 -61.25 4.84
CA LYS A 706 -16.14 -62.70 4.60
C LYS A 706 -15.68 -63.06 3.20
N TYR A 707 -16.04 -62.26 2.19
CA TYR A 707 -15.67 -62.54 0.80
C TYR A 707 -14.23 -62.16 0.50
N LEU A 708 -13.72 -61.08 1.08
CA LEU A 708 -12.30 -60.73 0.99
C LEU A 708 -11.41 -61.84 1.57
N LYS A 709 -11.83 -62.45 2.68
CA LYS A 709 -11.14 -63.60 3.26
C LYS A 709 -11.07 -64.78 2.29
N GLN A 710 -12.18 -65.09 1.61
CA GLN A 710 -12.20 -66.17 0.62
C GLN A 710 -11.36 -65.85 -0.63
N LEU A 711 -11.37 -64.59 -1.09
CA LEU A 711 -10.49 -64.15 -2.18
C LEU A 711 -9.01 -64.32 -1.81
N ARG A 712 -8.63 -63.95 -0.59
CA ARG A 712 -7.28 -64.18 -0.05
C ARG A 712 -6.94 -65.67 -0.03
N THR A 713 -7.85 -66.52 0.44
CA THR A 713 -7.64 -67.98 0.48
C THR A 713 -7.33 -68.55 -0.91
N ILE A 714 -7.96 -68.05 -1.98
CA ILE A 714 -7.64 -68.47 -3.35
C ILE A 714 -6.19 -68.12 -3.70
N PHE A 715 -5.77 -66.86 -3.50
CA PHE A 715 -4.39 -66.46 -3.76
C PHE A 715 -3.37 -67.21 -2.90
N SER A 716 -3.69 -67.53 -1.63
CA SER A 716 -2.85 -68.39 -0.78
C SER A 716 -2.73 -69.80 -1.31
N ALA A 717 -3.85 -70.40 -1.71
CA ALA A 717 -3.88 -71.79 -2.18
C ALA A 717 -3.16 -71.97 -3.53
N THR A 718 -3.14 -70.93 -4.39
CA THR A 718 -2.36 -70.94 -5.64
C THR A 718 -0.89 -70.53 -5.47
N GLY A 719 -0.47 -70.15 -4.25
CA GLY A 719 0.91 -69.73 -3.95
C GLY A 719 1.21 -68.25 -4.29
N ASP A 720 0.20 -67.44 -4.56
CA ASP A 720 0.30 -66.04 -4.97
C ASP A 720 -0.20 -65.06 -3.88
N GLU A 721 -0.19 -65.46 -2.59
CA GLU A 721 -0.67 -64.63 -1.46
C GLU A 721 0.03 -63.27 -1.38
N MET A 722 1.33 -63.23 -1.69
CA MET A 722 2.12 -61.99 -1.70
C MET A 722 1.56 -60.96 -2.68
N HIS A 723 0.97 -61.40 -3.79
CA HIS A 723 0.31 -60.52 -4.75
C HIS A 723 -0.97 -59.93 -4.17
N TYR A 724 -1.80 -60.73 -3.49
CA TYR A 724 -3.00 -60.26 -2.81
C TYR A 724 -2.65 -59.20 -1.74
N LEU A 725 -1.69 -59.49 -0.86
CA LEU A 725 -1.26 -58.58 0.20
C LEU A 725 -0.75 -57.26 -0.37
N LYS A 726 0.02 -57.31 -1.47
CA LYS A 726 0.51 -56.11 -2.15
C LYS A 726 -0.60 -55.25 -2.74
N MET A 727 -1.63 -55.87 -3.32
CA MET A 727 -2.71 -55.12 -4.00
C MET A 727 -3.76 -54.57 -3.02
N MET A 728 -3.91 -55.20 -1.86
CA MET A 728 -4.74 -54.72 -0.75
C MET A 728 -4.02 -53.73 0.18
N ASP A 729 -2.75 -53.40 -0.12
CA ASP A 729 -1.90 -52.55 0.72
C ASP A 729 -1.72 -53.09 2.16
N GLU A 730 -1.73 -54.43 2.32
CA GLU A 730 -1.59 -55.16 3.60
C GLU A 730 -0.15 -55.64 3.86
N LEU A 731 0.83 -55.21 3.05
CA LEU A 731 2.26 -55.41 3.32
C LEU A 731 2.80 -54.23 4.13
N GLU A 732 3.24 -54.46 5.37
CA GLU A 732 4.06 -53.50 6.09
C GLU A 732 5.39 -53.32 5.33
N GLU A 733 5.80 -52.07 5.07
CA GLU A 733 7.11 -51.77 4.48
C GLU A 733 8.20 -52.28 5.44
N GLU A 734 8.78 -53.45 5.13
CA GLU A 734 10.00 -53.90 5.77
C GLU A 734 11.09 -52.84 5.54
N ASN A 735 11.46 -52.14 6.62
CA ASN A 735 12.67 -51.33 6.69
C ASN A 735 13.88 -52.24 6.54
N VAL A 736 14.24 -52.57 5.30
CA VAL A 736 15.49 -53.27 4.99
C VAL A 736 16.60 -52.22 4.97
N THR A 737 17.31 -52.10 6.10
CA THR A 737 18.58 -51.41 6.20
C THR A 737 19.63 -52.06 5.30
N ALA A 738 19.97 -51.43 4.15
CA ALA A 738 21.30 -51.44 3.50
C ALA A 738 21.39 -50.46 2.31
#